data_AF-D0NZY6-F1
#
_entry.id   AF-D0NZY6-F1
#
_cell.length_a   1.000
_cell.length_b   1.000
_cell.length_c   1.000
_cell.angle_alpha   90.00
_cell.angle_beta   90.00
_cell.angle_gamma   90.00
#
_symmetry.space_group_name_H-M   'P 1'
#
loop_
_entity.id
_entity.type
_entity.pdbx_description
1 polymer ?
#
loop_
_entity_poly.entity_id
_entity_poly.type
_entity_poly.pdbx_seq_one_letter_code
_entity_poly.pdbx_strand_id
1 'polypeptide(L)'
;METSSTSGAFTVSLHSLTWYPGGADEETAERQIWGLVQLVSPPEQPVESFWFGAENPNMMTRSLSISTRSSNQPLQLDYNQGSRAVPLTINAMQELVQTQLLLSLYSGVSRARSVDYLLSKTLVPLRTPLLGGRKRQEVEFVSSGENFVVDLDVQCDVALADVLLGARILGLHSPQILNLPDEWAAPGCISNEEAIAFCASQQNTASYELKIALPRLGETDNGVNGSGGEGGTMSPYRFDATTLKGGKLHFEPRVQVQSVFSGSEQYMVVEESVKPIATDGEQQEERSATPDSSLTGKWSVQFPSTAEVSVLYFKSSVERLIEFLVVEKHLNGTLRRNSVENSSGKAIDAISSEISLYLHELLAPGTTQIVPRAPLRTLLPVTRAFLEQELAVAPSNEDKKRFQAALADYDTTMQKALSLTNAAITAGTHVEIVAEILHTPLVLQPPQGLESPSKSITPLIAPRDLEAEGEERRDIYGDLRTEIRLVAASLLREYTEAFHNGDGRQGIDDYAADAPTLRDDKKQTLIYRLNTQGAYHSLKQSLKKRIVPVIRETFSRGEVTFEGNEEDGQIQLDEKTVEEKKKARFGQLYALLMREVNAVLNETFYSDSNALMEKTYATTEGRPTPNEIEAVLEMLRLKTVENEVIGDFEKSEMLHLDRIAYAEQHAAHVHIHPKSHEQVDVGAASASQLLMNVWYDYARFCIAQTRLEKAGAALQQCLRLDSPAIRPLLALVAVQCELRDFVRAESFVKNAVIEAEASAQSGDGASAGCSALAHALFAYVFSQFEGKDPTGNYTLFELLKAQKMLQISIGNVKQRDISCVSAVWIILAEYAHECRLWGVTQQALQLADSNLKSRDIVCAELRVMKRAMEADLCLIDGVAGEGAASRAIKLLQEALEVDASHPVAWFTLGTVYLRQDSQTKTAIECLLRALEHRGTLHSEVLRLTLYLRLGLALLHSSQFETAESTFLLACDEFRIASCWLGVGIACVRLEKWERAQMALAEANRLDSWNPDVWGYLALLSLTAPAAVSGRDEQDVQHFVSQALRHNLSKPALLRELSNAFMAIDRLESAERLLRRSLACQESSLTRKTLADVLAAQNCAEEALRQYTHSLEVTDDAEERCALLEKCAQLLITLGRPEEATEYKTIVRQFQASS
;
A
#
# COMPACT_ATOMS: atom_id res chain seq x y z
N MET A 1 0.59 -27.23 7.37
CA MET A 1 -0.16 -26.51 6.32
C MET A 1 -1.36 -25.88 6.99
N GLU A 2 -1.16 -24.71 7.58
CA GLU A 2 -2.25 -23.88 8.09
C GLU A 2 -2.68 -22.99 6.93
N THR A 3 -3.96 -23.04 6.55
CA THR A 3 -4.57 -22.05 5.66
C THR A 3 -4.22 -20.67 6.17
N SER A 4 -3.66 -19.78 5.34
CA SER A 4 -3.31 -18.41 5.70
C SER A 4 -4.53 -17.74 6.33
N SER A 5 -4.54 -17.67 7.67
CA SER A 5 -5.59 -17.00 8.41
C SER A 5 -5.44 -15.52 8.10
N THR A 6 -6.42 -14.92 7.46
CA THR A 6 -6.49 -13.47 7.30
C THR A 6 -6.26 -12.82 8.66
N SER A 7 -5.31 -11.90 8.73
CA SER A 7 -4.93 -11.19 9.95
C SER A 7 -5.04 -9.69 9.73
N GLY A 8 -5.42 -8.95 10.77
CA GLY A 8 -5.37 -7.49 10.78
C GLY A 8 -4.56 -6.97 11.97
N ALA A 9 -4.38 -5.67 12.06
CA ALA A 9 -3.63 -5.01 13.11
C ALA A 9 -4.26 -3.65 13.47
N PHE A 10 -3.90 -3.13 14.63
CA PHE A 10 -4.25 -1.78 15.04
C PHE A 10 -3.05 -1.10 15.70
N THR A 11 -3.04 0.21 15.70
CA THR A 11 -1.98 1.05 16.26
C THR A 11 -2.54 1.88 17.40
N VAL A 12 -1.77 2.01 18.47
CA VAL A 12 -2.09 2.87 19.61
C VAL A 12 -1.06 3.99 19.66
N SER A 13 -1.52 5.22 19.56
CA SER A 13 -0.71 6.42 19.61
C SER A 13 -1.08 7.30 20.79
N LEU A 14 -0.10 7.81 21.53
CA LEU A 14 -0.26 8.84 22.54
C LEU A 14 0.46 10.10 22.05
N HIS A 15 -0.30 11.12 21.69
CA HIS A 15 0.19 12.30 21.00
C HIS A 15 0.82 13.31 21.96
N SER A 16 0.03 13.80 22.91
CA SER A 16 0.48 14.80 23.88
C SER A 16 0.06 14.44 25.29
N LEU A 17 0.90 14.82 26.25
CA LEU A 17 0.67 14.77 27.69
C LEU A 17 0.61 16.22 28.20
N THR A 18 -0.51 16.62 28.78
CA THR A 18 -0.63 17.88 29.53
C THR A 18 -0.63 17.57 31.03
N TRP A 19 0.07 18.38 31.82
CA TRP A 19 0.18 18.22 33.26
C TRP A 19 -0.37 19.45 33.98
N TYR A 20 -1.27 19.21 34.93
CA TYR A 20 -1.93 20.21 35.77
C TYR A 20 -1.52 19.98 37.24
N PRO A 21 -0.67 20.83 37.83
CA PRO A 21 -0.30 20.75 39.24
C PRO A 21 -1.47 21.23 40.14
N GLY A 22 -1.76 20.54 41.24
CA GLY A 22 -2.88 20.88 42.13
C GLY A 22 -2.52 21.67 43.40
N GLY A 23 -1.47 22.49 43.35
CA GLY A 23 -1.11 23.43 44.42
C GLY A 23 -0.12 24.51 43.95
N ALA A 24 -0.22 25.72 44.51
CA ALA A 24 0.53 26.90 44.06
C ALA A 24 1.98 26.99 44.57
N ASP A 25 2.41 26.16 45.54
CA ASP A 25 3.66 26.35 46.29
C ASP A 25 4.51 25.07 46.48
N GLU A 26 4.73 24.28 45.42
CA GLU A 26 5.83 23.29 45.43
C GLU A 26 6.78 23.54 44.26
N GLU A 27 8.02 23.94 44.57
CA GLU A 27 9.16 23.86 43.65
C GLU A 27 9.44 22.39 43.33
N THR A 28 8.65 21.83 42.41
CA THR A 28 8.87 20.47 41.91
C THR A 28 10.11 20.48 41.03
N ALA A 29 11.17 19.81 41.49
CA ALA A 29 12.35 19.50 40.68
C ALA A 29 11.94 18.83 39.37
N GLU A 30 12.76 18.95 38.32
CA GLU A 30 12.53 18.25 37.05
C GLU A 30 12.33 16.75 37.29
N ARG A 31 11.14 16.23 36.92
CA ARG A 31 10.76 14.82 37.08
C ARG A 31 10.60 14.19 35.71
N GLN A 32 11.12 12.97 35.54
CA GLN A 32 10.85 12.17 34.35
C GLN A 32 9.60 11.32 34.56
N ILE A 33 8.66 11.45 33.64
CA ILE A 33 7.43 10.66 33.58
C ILE A 33 7.49 9.78 32.34
N TRP A 34 7.04 8.53 32.44
CA TRP A 34 6.90 7.67 31.28
C TRP A 34 5.59 6.90 31.30
N GLY A 35 5.09 6.62 30.10
CA GLY A 35 3.83 5.91 29.87
C GLY A 35 4.04 4.47 29.40
N LEU A 36 3.15 3.59 29.83
CA LEU A 36 3.09 2.19 29.45
C LEU A 36 1.66 1.83 29.04
N VAL A 37 1.55 1.15 27.89
CA VAL A 37 0.30 0.64 27.34
C VAL A 37 0.29 -0.88 27.37
N GLN A 38 -0.76 -1.47 27.94
CA GLN A 38 -0.98 -2.92 27.92
C GLN A 38 -2.41 -3.24 27.49
N LEU A 39 -2.62 -4.45 26.94
CA LEU A 39 -3.96 -5.02 26.80
C LEU A 39 -4.28 -5.91 28.00
N VAL A 40 -5.48 -5.75 28.53
CA VAL A 40 -6.00 -6.56 29.63
C VAL A 40 -7.44 -7.01 29.38
N SER A 41 -7.77 -8.22 29.85
CA SER A 41 -9.14 -8.73 29.92
C SER A 41 -9.69 -8.55 31.35
N PRO A 42 -11.00 -8.30 31.55
CA PRO A 42 -11.58 -8.15 32.89
C PRO A 42 -11.35 -9.41 33.74
N PRO A 43 -10.89 -9.31 35.00
CA PRO A 43 -10.77 -8.10 35.82
C PRO A 43 -9.39 -7.40 35.84
N GLU A 44 -8.48 -7.68 34.88
CA GLU A 44 -7.13 -7.07 34.61
C GLU A 44 -6.06 -8.14 34.25
N GLN A 45 -6.42 -9.23 33.55
CA GLN A 45 -5.44 -10.24 33.09
C GLN A 45 -4.74 -9.79 31.80
N PRO A 46 -3.39 -9.80 31.71
CA PRO A 46 -2.68 -9.33 30.52
C PRO A 46 -2.94 -10.23 29.32
N VAL A 47 -3.17 -9.61 28.15
CA VAL A 47 -3.45 -10.29 26.89
C VAL A 47 -2.27 -10.11 25.95
N GLU A 48 -1.41 -11.13 25.88
CA GLU A 48 -0.21 -11.13 25.02
C GLU A 48 -0.44 -11.75 23.64
N SER A 49 -1.65 -12.25 23.37
CA SER A 49 -2.05 -12.78 22.06
C SER A 49 -2.06 -11.69 20.99
N PHE A 50 -2.50 -10.47 21.34
CA PHE A 50 -2.66 -9.35 20.41
C PHE A 50 -1.69 -8.18 20.68
N TRP A 51 -0.98 -8.18 21.82
CA TRP A 51 -0.06 -7.12 22.21
C TRP A 51 1.27 -7.67 22.70
N PHE A 52 2.33 -6.89 22.59
CA PHE A 52 3.64 -7.30 23.11
C PHE A 52 3.63 -7.31 24.64
N GLY A 53 4.31 -8.29 25.25
CA GLY A 53 4.50 -8.35 26.69
C GLY A 53 5.45 -7.25 27.20
N ALA A 54 5.41 -6.98 28.50
CA ALA A 54 6.21 -5.94 29.15
C ALA A 54 7.73 -6.07 28.94
N GLU A 55 8.20 -7.31 28.80
CA GLU A 55 9.62 -7.68 28.70
C GLU A 55 10.07 -7.89 27.25
N ASN A 56 9.16 -7.72 26.27
CA ASN A 56 9.46 -7.97 24.87
C ASN A 56 10.26 -6.80 24.26
N PRO A 57 11.33 -7.04 23.48
CA PRO A 57 12.11 -5.98 22.82
C PRO A 57 11.29 -5.12 21.84
N ASN A 58 10.11 -5.59 21.42
CA ASN A 58 9.22 -4.85 20.54
C ASN A 58 8.28 -3.87 21.26
N MET A 59 8.23 -3.89 22.60
CA MET A 59 7.42 -2.98 23.41
C MET A 59 8.01 -1.55 23.36
N MET A 60 7.17 -0.56 23.10
CA MET A 60 7.57 0.84 23.12
C MET A 60 7.27 1.45 24.51
N THR A 61 8.17 2.31 25.00
CA THR A 61 7.90 3.21 26.14
C THR A 61 8.50 4.58 25.83
N ARG A 62 7.83 5.66 26.26
CA ARG A 62 8.27 7.05 26.05
C ARG A 62 8.36 7.75 27.39
N SER A 63 9.47 8.46 27.62
CA SER A 63 9.66 9.30 28.81
C SER A 63 9.70 10.78 28.43
N LEU A 64 9.12 11.60 29.27
CA LEU A 64 9.06 13.03 29.14
C LEU A 64 9.55 13.69 30.44
N SER A 65 10.31 14.76 30.33
CA SER A 65 10.72 15.53 31.51
C SER A 65 9.71 16.66 31.73
N ILE A 66 9.09 16.69 32.90
CA ILE A 66 8.17 17.75 33.31
C ILE A 66 8.86 18.68 34.32
N SER A 67 8.53 19.96 34.23
CA SER A 67 8.96 21.01 35.18
C SER A 67 7.83 22.01 35.40
N THR A 68 7.92 22.84 36.43
CA THR A 68 6.95 23.91 36.71
C THR A 68 6.71 24.84 35.50
N ARG A 69 7.69 24.99 34.60
CA ARG A 69 7.59 25.78 33.35
C ARG A 69 6.74 25.12 32.26
N SER A 70 6.59 23.80 32.29
CA SER A 70 5.78 23.04 31.33
C SER A 70 4.37 22.74 31.84
N SER A 71 3.94 23.38 32.94
CA SER A 71 2.59 23.26 33.47
C SER A 71 1.56 23.79 32.47
N ASN A 72 0.43 23.10 32.34
CA ASN A 72 -0.68 23.43 31.45
C ASN A 72 -0.32 23.55 29.96
N GLN A 73 0.84 23.05 29.53
CA GLN A 73 1.23 22.98 28.12
C GLN A 73 1.20 21.53 27.62
N PRO A 74 0.74 21.28 26.38
CA PRO A 74 0.80 19.95 25.78
C PRO A 74 2.25 19.62 25.40
N LEU A 75 2.77 18.59 26.05
CA LEU A 75 4.11 18.06 25.79
C LEU A 75 3.99 16.86 24.86
N GLN A 76 4.73 16.83 23.76
CA GLN A 76 4.66 15.73 22.81
C GLN A 76 5.24 14.45 23.41
N LEU A 77 4.42 13.40 23.49
CA LEU A 77 4.82 12.09 24.00
C LEU A 77 5.30 11.16 22.87
N ASP A 78 4.76 11.36 21.66
CA ASP A 78 5.09 10.65 20.41
C ASP A 78 5.23 9.13 20.59
N TYR A 79 4.32 8.55 21.36
CA TYR A 79 4.19 7.10 21.50
C TYR A 79 3.38 6.59 20.30
N ASN A 80 3.88 5.59 19.58
CA ASN A 80 3.13 4.93 18.52
C ASN A 80 3.56 3.46 18.39
N GLN A 81 2.69 2.55 18.80
CA GLN A 81 2.94 1.11 18.80
C GLN A 81 1.84 0.37 18.05
N GLY A 82 2.24 -0.49 17.10
CA GLY A 82 1.36 -1.47 16.46
C GLY A 82 1.10 -2.69 17.36
N SER A 83 -0.09 -3.25 17.21
CA SER A 83 -0.48 -4.55 17.77
C SER A 83 0.24 -5.68 17.04
N ARG A 84 0.20 -6.89 17.61
CA ARG A 84 0.54 -8.11 16.87
C ARG A 84 -0.53 -8.37 15.80
N ALA A 85 -0.22 -9.23 14.84
CA ALA A 85 -1.19 -9.72 13.88
C ALA A 85 -2.36 -10.40 14.62
N VAL A 86 -3.54 -9.83 14.50
CA VAL A 86 -4.77 -10.34 15.09
C VAL A 86 -5.43 -11.26 14.07
N PRO A 87 -5.58 -12.57 14.35
CA PRO A 87 -6.29 -13.47 13.45
C PRO A 87 -7.75 -13.05 13.35
N LEU A 88 -8.28 -12.88 12.13
CA LEU A 88 -9.65 -12.42 11.86
C LEU A 88 -10.67 -13.56 12.01
N THR A 89 -10.55 -14.32 13.10
CA THR A 89 -11.48 -15.40 13.48
C THR A 89 -12.55 -14.87 14.42
N ILE A 90 -13.72 -15.51 14.44
CA ILE A 90 -14.84 -15.14 15.31
C ILE A 90 -14.39 -15.09 16.78
N ASN A 91 -13.64 -16.10 17.23
CA ASN A 91 -13.19 -16.20 18.62
C ASN A 91 -12.19 -15.10 19.00
N ALA A 92 -11.21 -14.82 18.13
CA ALA A 92 -10.21 -13.78 18.40
C ALA A 92 -10.81 -12.37 18.36
N MET A 93 -11.76 -12.09 17.46
CA MET A 93 -12.47 -10.81 17.44
C MET A 93 -13.36 -10.64 18.67
N GLN A 94 -14.04 -11.72 19.10
CA GLN A 94 -14.85 -11.73 20.32
C GLN A 94 -13.97 -11.47 21.57
N GLU A 95 -12.79 -12.08 21.64
CA GLU A 95 -11.80 -11.82 22.69
C GLU A 95 -11.31 -10.36 22.64
N LEU A 96 -10.90 -9.87 21.47
CA LEU A 96 -10.38 -8.51 21.28
C LEU A 96 -11.39 -7.42 21.69
N VAL A 97 -12.67 -7.58 21.35
CA VAL A 97 -13.75 -6.65 21.73
C VAL A 97 -13.94 -6.58 23.25
N GLN A 98 -13.63 -7.66 23.96
CA GLN A 98 -13.72 -7.73 25.42
C GLN A 98 -12.47 -7.16 26.12
N THR A 99 -11.38 -6.92 25.39
CA THR A 99 -10.14 -6.35 25.96
C THR A 99 -10.22 -4.84 26.18
N GLN A 100 -9.41 -4.36 27.11
CA GLN A 100 -9.26 -2.96 27.48
C GLN A 100 -7.78 -2.56 27.41
N LEU A 101 -7.51 -1.32 27.05
CA LEU A 101 -6.19 -0.71 27.16
C LEU A 101 -5.97 -0.26 28.60
N LEU A 102 -4.99 -0.85 29.27
CA LEU A 102 -4.47 -0.38 30.54
C LEU A 102 -3.34 0.62 30.26
N LEU A 103 -3.62 1.89 30.50
CA LEU A 103 -2.64 2.97 30.44
C LEU A 103 -2.10 3.22 31.84
N SER A 104 -0.78 3.26 32.00
CA SER A 104 -0.13 3.49 33.29
C SER A 104 0.98 4.54 33.16
N LEU A 105 0.98 5.50 34.07
CA LEU A 105 1.98 6.57 34.14
C LEU A 105 2.90 6.33 35.33
N TYR A 106 4.20 6.35 35.09
CA TYR A 106 5.24 6.17 36.10
C TYR A 106 6.13 7.41 36.19
N SER A 107 6.70 7.64 37.36
CA SER A 107 7.70 8.68 37.65
C SER A 107 9.03 8.01 37.99
N GLY A 108 10.08 8.32 37.24
CA GLY A 108 11.42 7.79 37.42
C GLY A 108 12.24 7.72 36.14
N VAL A 109 13.53 7.40 36.29
CA VAL A 109 14.54 7.43 35.21
C VAL A 109 14.91 6.02 34.75
N SER A 110 14.51 4.98 35.50
CA SER A 110 14.94 3.61 35.23
C SER A 110 14.14 2.93 34.11
N ARG A 111 12.91 3.41 33.85
CA ARG A 111 11.90 2.83 32.95
C ARG A 111 11.58 1.36 33.24
N ALA A 112 11.67 0.98 34.51
CA ALA A 112 11.37 -0.36 35.00
C ALA A 112 10.26 -0.31 36.06
N ARG A 113 9.25 -1.17 35.92
CA ARG A 113 8.08 -1.22 36.84
C ARG A 113 8.46 -1.51 38.29
N SER A 114 9.57 -2.23 38.50
CA SER A 114 10.06 -2.62 39.82
C SER A 114 10.85 -1.52 40.53
N VAL A 115 11.27 -0.48 39.80
CA VAL A 115 12.19 0.55 40.29
C VAL A 115 11.54 1.94 40.28
N ASP A 116 10.71 2.25 39.28
CA ASP A 116 10.04 3.55 39.15
C ASP A 116 8.66 3.57 39.83
N TYR A 117 8.23 4.75 40.27
CA TYR A 117 7.01 4.95 41.06
C TYR A 117 5.77 5.08 40.17
N LEU A 118 4.70 4.31 40.43
CA LEU A 118 3.43 4.42 39.70
C LEU A 118 2.65 5.67 40.14
N LEU A 119 2.35 6.58 39.22
CA LEU A 119 1.55 7.78 39.47
C LEU A 119 0.05 7.46 39.43
N SER A 120 -0.42 6.88 38.33
CA SER A 120 -1.83 6.60 38.09
C SER A 120 -1.99 5.57 36.97
N LYS A 121 -3.15 4.90 36.94
CA LYS A 121 -3.55 3.98 35.87
C LYS A 121 -5.01 4.21 35.49
N THR A 122 -5.31 4.10 34.19
CA THR A 122 -6.65 4.28 33.64
C THR A 122 -6.93 3.19 32.60
N LEU A 123 -8.17 2.69 32.57
CA LEU A 123 -8.63 1.68 31.61
C LEU A 123 -9.46 2.34 30.51
N VAL A 124 -9.14 2.02 29.25
CA VAL A 124 -9.86 2.51 28.07
C VAL A 124 -10.42 1.33 27.27
N PRO A 125 -11.75 1.20 27.08
CA PRO A 125 -12.34 0.11 26.31
C PRO A 125 -11.99 0.18 24.81
N LEU A 126 -11.52 -0.94 24.24
CA LEU A 126 -11.19 -1.02 22.80
C LEU A 126 -12.40 -1.21 21.88
N ARG A 127 -13.55 -1.62 22.41
CA ARG A 127 -14.77 -1.89 21.63
C ARG A 127 -15.19 -0.74 20.71
N THR A 128 -14.98 0.51 21.13
CA THR A 128 -15.34 1.70 20.34
C THR A 128 -14.37 2.03 19.19
N PRO A 129 -13.04 2.11 19.38
CA PRO A 129 -12.11 2.31 18.27
C PRO A 129 -12.14 1.19 17.24
N LEU A 130 -12.30 -0.06 17.67
CA LEU A 130 -12.33 -1.22 16.78
C LEU A 130 -13.47 -1.16 15.77
N LEU A 131 -14.67 -0.74 16.19
CA LEU A 131 -15.83 -0.63 15.31
C LEU A 131 -15.84 0.62 14.42
N GLY A 132 -15.13 1.68 14.83
CA GLY A 132 -15.07 2.95 14.09
C GLY A 132 -13.88 3.07 13.14
N GLY A 133 -12.97 2.10 13.12
CA GLY A 133 -11.70 2.15 12.38
C GLY A 133 -10.67 3.11 12.96
N ARG A 134 -11.11 4.21 13.60
CA ARG A 134 -10.26 5.15 14.34
C ARG A 134 -11.02 5.82 15.48
N LYS A 135 -10.36 6.04 16.62
CA LYS A 135 -10.87 6.89 17.70
C LYS A 135 -9.75 7.67 18.37
N ARG A 136 -9.90 8.99 18.38
CA ARG A 136 -9.07 9.91 19.16
C ARG A 136 -9.87 10.42 20.36
N GLN A 137 -9.29 10.36 21.56
CA GLN A 137 -9.91 10.80 22.81
C GLN A 137 -8.86 11.25 23.83
N GLU A 138 -9.24 12.21 24.67
CA GLU A 138 -8.43 12.61 25.82
C GLU A 138 -8.68 11.68 27.01
N VAL A 139 -7.62 11.27 27.70
CA VAL A 139 -7.66 10.37 28.85
C VAL A 139 -7.03 11.05 30.05
N GLU A 140 -7.81 11.19 31.11
CA GLU A 140 -7.37 11.81 32.36
C GLU A 140 -6.78 10.80 33.34
N PHE A 141 -5.73 11.22 34.05
CA PHE A 141 -5.06 10.48 35.11
C PHE A 141 -4.99 11.36 36.36
N VAL A 142 -5.74 10.96 37.38
CA VAL A 142 -5.73 11.66 38.67
C VAL A 142 -4.74 10.97 39.60
N SER A 143 -3.80 11.73 40.19
CA SER A 143 -2.82 11.24 41.18
C SER A 143 -2.62 12.27 42.27
N SER A 144 -2.94 11.96 43.53
CA SER A 144 -2.52 12.71 44.75
C SER A 144 -2.47 14.26 44.67
N GLY A 145 -3.40 14.91 43.98
CA GLY A 145 -3.37 16.38 43.79
C GLY A 145 -2.68 16.86 42.50
N GLU A 146 -2.43 16.01 41.52
CA GLU A 146 -1.99 16.35 40.16
C GLU A 146 -2.94 15.67 39.16
N ASN A 147 -3.19 16.31 38.02
CA ASN A 147 -3.96 15.74 36.91
C ASN A 147 -3.10 15.71 35.64
N PHE A 148 -3.12 14.58 34.93
CA PHE A 148 -2.48 14.45 33.63
C PHE A 148 -3.52 14.13 32.58
N VAL A 149 -3.50 14.81 31.44
CA VAL A 149 -4.39 14.50 30.32
C VAL A 149 -3.56 14.08 29.12
N VAL A 150 -3.81 12.87 28.63
CA VAL A 150 -3.13 12.26 27.48
C VAL A 150 -4.08 12.18 26.30
N ASP A 151 -3.64 12.65 25.14
CA ASP A 151 -4.36 12.49 23.88
C ASP A 151 -4.05 11.13 23.25
N LEU A 152 -5.01 10.20 23.34
CA LEU A 152 -4.95 8.82 22.86
C LEU A 152 -5.64 8.71 21.49
N ASP A 153 -4.97 8.09 20.52
CA ASP A 153 -5.56 7.71 19.23
C ASP A 153 -5.34 6.22 19.00
N VAL A 154 -6.40 5.52 18.60
CA VAL A 154 -6.34 4.10 18.22
C VAL A 154 -6.82 3.98 16.78
N GLN A 155 -5.99 3.45 15.90
CA GLN A 155 -6.26 3.34 14.47
C GLN A 155 -6.10 1.89 14.00
N CYS A 156 -7.14 1.33 13.38
CA CYS A 156 -7.13 0.00 12.79
C CYS A 156 -6.60 0.04 11.35
N ASP A 157 -5.96 -1.04 10.92
CA ASP A 157 -5.63 -1.24 9.51
C ASP A 157 -6.87 -1.56 8.67
N VAL A 158 -6.71 -1.55 7.34
CA VAL A 158 -7.82 -1.77 6.40
C VAL A 158 -8.42 -3.16 6.57
N ALA A 159 -7.61 -4.20 6.79
CA ALA A 159 -8.08 -5.57 6.93
C ALA A 159 -8.95 -5.78 8.19
N LEU A 160 -8.50 -5.28 9.35
CA LEU A 160 -9.27 -5.33 10.59
C LEU A 160 -10.51 -4.43 10.52
N ALA A 161 -10.36 -3.24 9.94
CA ALA A 161 -11.47 -2.31 9.75
C ALA A 161 -12.53 -2.92 8.83
N ASP A 162 -12.15 -3.55 7.71
CA ASP A 162 -13.07 -4.17 6.75
C ASP A 162 -13.84 -5.36 7.35
N VAL A 163 -13.19 -6.18 8.18
CA VAL A 163 -13.85 -7.30 8.86
C VAL A 163 -14.84 -6.81 9.92
N LEU A 164 -14.50 -5.73 10.63
CA LEU A 164 -15.38 -5.11 11.62
C LEU A 164 -16.40 -4.15 10.98
N LEU A 165 -16.22 -3.80 9.70
CA LEU A 165 -17.11 -2.92 8.96
C LEU A 165 -18.49 -3.57 8.84
N GLY A 166 -19.47 -2.97 9.51
CA GLY A 166 -20.82 -3.52 9.55
C GLY A 166 -21.04 -4.62 10.59
N ALA A 167 -20.03 -4.98 11.39
CA ALA A 167 -20.22 -5.81 12.57
C ALA A 167 -20.98 -5.03 13.66
N ARG A 168 -21.79 -5.71 14.48
CA ARG A 168 -22.55 -5.11 15.58
C ARG A 168 -22.28 -5.75 16.93
N ILE A 169 -22.14 -4.93 17.97
CA ILE A 169 -22.04 -5.41 19.35
C ILE A 169 -23.37 -5.17 20.05
N LEU A 170 -23.98 -6.24 20.57
CA LEU A 170 -25.07 -6.15 21.54
C LEU A 170 -24.45 -6.18 22.94
N GLY A 171 -24.55 -5.06 23.66
CA GLY A 171 -24.16 -4.93 25.06
C GLY A 171 -25.38 -4.98 25.97
N LEU A 172 -25.31 -5.79 27.03
CA LEU A 172 -26.23 -5.80 28.15
C LEU A 172 -25.47 -5.32 29.40
N HIS A 173 -25.83 -4.16 29.93
CA HIS A 173 -25.18 -3.59 31.11
C HIS A 173 -25.70 -4.21 32.42
N SER A 174 -25.15 -3.78 33.55
CA SER A 174 -25.48 -4.28 34.88
C SER A 174 -27.00 -4.26 35.14
N PRO A 175 -27.64 -5.42 35.37
CA PRO A 175 -29.07 -5.52 35.58
C PRO A 175 -29.49 -4.96 36.95
N GLN A 176 -30.73 -4.49 37.04
CA GLN A 176 -31.35 -4.05 38.29
C GLN A 176 -32.72 -4.72 38.49
N ILE A 177 -33.10 -4.97 39.74
CA ILE A 177 -34.42 -5.51 40.08
C ILE A 177 -35.14 -4.47 40.93
N LEU A 178 -36.31 -4.03 40.47
CA LEU A 178 -37.09 -2.96 41.08
C LEU A 178 -38.42 -3.47 41.61
N ASN A 179 -38.99 -2.73 42.57
CA ASN A 179 -40.26 -3.03 43.23
C ASN A 179 -40.31 -4.45 43.84
N LEU A 180 -39.36 -4.76 44.72
CA LEU A 180 -39.31 -6.05 45.42
C LEU A 180 -40.53 -6.22 46.34
N PRO A 181 -41.05 -7.45 46.51
CA PRO A 181 -42.08 -7.73 47.51
C PRO A 181 -41.51 -7.58 48.92
N ASP A 182 -42.37 -7.29 49.91
CA ASP A 182 -41.95 -7.06 51.30
C ASP A 182 -41.18 -8.26 51.89
N GLU A 183 -41.46 -9.48 51.43
CA GLU A 183 -40.76 -10.71 51.85
C GLU A 183 -39.32 -10.83 51.27
N TRP A 184 -38.97 -9.98 50.31
CA TRP A 184 -37.64 -9.90 49.69
C TRP A 184 -36.86 -8.65 50.18
N ALA A 185 -37.51 -7.78 50.95
CA ALA A 185 -36.88 -6.68 51.66
C ALA A 185 -36.29 -7.15 53.01
N ALA A 186 -35.40 -6.35 53.61
CA ALA A 186 -34.78 -6.69 54.89
C ALA A 186 -35.81 -6.63 56.04
N PRO A 187 -36.02 -7.72 56.81
CA PRO A 187 -36.98 -7.73 57.90
C PRO A 187 -36.46 -6.92 59.12
N GLY A 188 -37.18 -5.87 59.51
CA GLY A 188 -36.98 -5.18 60.79
C GLY A 188 -36.36 -3.78 60.76
N CYS A 189 -36.06 -3.21 59.58
CA CYS A 189 -35.64 -1.80 59.48
C CYS A 189 -36.84 -0.86 59.67
N ILE A 190 -36.74 0.07 60.63
CA ILE A 190 -37.84 1.00 60.97
C ILE A 190 -37.52 2.43 60.46
N SER A 191 -36.25 2.72 60.17
CA SER A 191 -35.77 3.99 59.61
C SER A 191 -34.94 3.83 58.32
N ASN A 192 -34.86 4.89 57.51
CA ASN A 192 -34.07 4.92 56.27
C ASN A 192 -32.56 4.75 56.52
N GLU A 193 -32.02 5.26 57.65
CA GLU A 193 -30.60 5.15 58.00
C GLU A 193 -30.21 3.71 58.35
N GLU A 194 -31.08 2.99 59.07
CA GLU A 194 -30.91 1.56 59.36
C GLU A 194 -30.88 0.72 58.08
N ALA A 195 -31.73 1.04 57.09
CA ALA A 195 -31.79 0.33 55.81
C ALA A 195 -30.51 0.53 54.97
N ILE A 196 -29.95 1.74 54.95
CA ILE A 196 -28.69 2.04 54.24
C ILE A 196 -27.50 1.36 54.93
N ALA A 197 -27.45 1.42 56.27
CA ALA A 197 -26.41 0.75 57.05
C ALA A 197 -26.45 -0.79 56.88
N PHE A 198 -27.66 -1.38 56.82
CA PHE A 198 -27.85 -2.80 56.55
C PHE A 198 -27.25 -3.21 55.19
N CYS A 199 -27.52 -2.43 54.13
CA CYS A 199 -27.01 -2.70 52.78
C CYS A 199 -25.47 -2.69 52.70
N ALA A 200 -24.81 -1.82 53.47
CA ALA A 200 -23.35 -1.69 53.53
C ALA A 200 -22.67 -2.68 54.49
N SER A 201 -23.43 -3.32 55.38
CA SER A 201 -22.91 -4.26 56.38
C SER A 201 -22.65 -5.66 55.82
N GLN A 202 -21.86 -6.47 56.52
CA GLN A 202 -21.72 -7.90 56.23
C GLN A 202 -23.00 -8.71 56.50
N GLN A 203 -24.06 -8.09 57.03
CA GLN A 203 -25.34 -8.74 57.32
C GLN A 203 -26.23 -8.88 56.07
N ASN A 204 -25.89 -8.22 54.95
CA ASN A 204 -26.57 -8.39 53.66
C ASN A 204 -26.15 -9.73 53.01
N THR A 205 -26.83 -10.82 53.40
CA THR A 205 -26.58 -12.19 52.93
C THR A 205 -27.31 -12.53 51.62
N ALA A 206 -28.12 -11.61 51.08
CA ALA A 206 -28.88 -11.82 49.86
C ALA A 206 -27.95 -11.89 48.63
N SER A 207 -28.06 -12.97 47.86
CA SER A 207 -27.31 -13.16 46.62
C SER A 207 -28.24 -13.47 45.46
N TYR A 208 -28.19 -12.64 44.42
CA TYR A 208 -28.94 -12.83 43.18
C TYR A 208 -27.99 -13.21 42.04
N GLU A 209 -28.39 -14.20 41.24
CA GLU A 209 -27.73 -14.62 40.01
C GLU A 209 -28.71 -14.50 38.84
N LEU A 210 -28.31 -13.86 37.74
CA LEU A 210 -29.12 -13.75 36.53
C LEU A 210 -28.46 -14.50 35.39
N LYS A 211 -29.16 -15.48 34.83
CA LYS A 211 -28.74 -16.20 33.62
C LYS A 211 -29.47 -15.64 32.40
N ILE A 212 -28.76 -15.28 31.34
CA ILE A 212 -29.35 -14.77 30.07
C ILE A 212 -28.87 -15.66 28.92
N ALA A 213 -29.80 -16.12 28.10
CA ALA A 213 -29.54 -16.92 26.90
C ALA A 213 -29.40 -16.01 25.67
N LEU A 214 -28.20 -15.92 25.10
CA LEU A 214 -27.88 -15.09 23.93
C LEU A 214 -27.74 -15.95 22.68
N PRO A 215 -28.29 -15.54 21.52
CA PRO A 215 -28.30 -16.36 20.33
C PRO A 215 -26.92 -16.44 19.66
N ARG A 216 -26.49 -17.65 19.28
CA ARG A 216 -25.33 -17.88 18.42
C ARG A 216 -25.75 -17.88 16.97
N LEU A 217 -25.45 -16.80 16.26
CA LEU A 217 -25.84 -16.60 14.87
C LEU A 217 -24.59 -16.65 13.99
N GLY A 218 -24.14 -17.84 13.58
CA GLY A 218 -22.86 -17.95 12.87
C GLY A 218 -22.57 -19.27 12.12
N GLU A 219 -23.27 -20.36 12.41
CA GLU A 219 -23.02 -21.65 11.74
C GLU A 219 -24.19 -21.96 10.79
N THR A 220 -23.90 -22.28 9.54
CA THR A 220 -24.83 -23.05 8.71
C THR A 220 -24.82 -24.49 9.23
N ASP A 221 -25.94 -24.98 9.75
CA ASP A 221 -26.13 -26.38 10.13
C ASP A 221 -25.96 -27.28 8.89
N ASN A 222 -24.74 -27.72 8.62
CA ASN A 222 -24.48 -28.93 7.84
C ASN A 222 -24.30 -30.08 8.82
N GLY A 223 -25.42 -30.59 9.32
CA GLY A 223 -25.40 -31.64 10.33
C GLY A 223 -26.77 -32.16 10.71
N VAL A 224 -27.58 -32.55 9.72
CA VAL A 224 -28.68 -33.49 9.99
C VAL A 224 -28.06 -34.81 10.41
N ASN A 225 -27.97 -35.06 11.71
CA ASN A 225 -27.87 -36.41 12.26
C ASN A 225 -29.04 -36.59 13.23
N GLY A 226 -30.01 -37.36 12.78
CA GLY A 226 -31.19 -37.71 13.57
C GLY A 226 -30.85 -38.62 14.74
N SER A 227 -31.44 -38.31 15.88
CA SER A 227 -31.93 -39.32 16.82
C SER A 227 -33.21 -38.76 17.45
N GLY A 228 -34.33 -39.43 17.17
CA GLY A 228 -35.66 -39.00 17.58
C GLY A 228 -35.83 -38.93 19.10
N GLY A 229 -36.61 -37.94 19.53
CA GLY A 229 -37.12 -37.75 20.88
C GLY A 229 -38.19 -36.67 20.85
N GLU A 230 -39.33 -36.95 21.47
CA GLU A 230 -40.64 -36.35 21.24
C GLU A 230 -40.77 -34.85 21.63
N GLY A 231 -41.52 -34.11 20.81
CA GLY A 231 -42.52 -33.13 21.26
C GLY A 231 -42.08 -31.94 22.11
N GLY A 232 -41.37 -30.98 21.52
CA GLY A 232 -41.28 -29.61 22.00
C GLY A 232 -40.84 -28.70 20.85
N THR A 233 -41.54 -27.57 20.64
CA THR A 233 -41.17 -26.54 19.66
C THR A 233 -39.75 -26.03 19.93
N MET A 234 -38.75 -26.62 19.29
CA MET A 234 -37.35 -26.19 19.36
C MET A 234 -37.15 -25.00 18.41
N SER A 235 -36.79 -23.85 18.97
CA SER A 235 -36.37 -22.67 18.21
C SER A 235 -35.19 -23.01 17.27
N PRO A 236 -35.15 -22.49 16.03
CA PRO A 236 -34.08 -22.78 15.07
C PRO A 236 -32.71 -22.18 15.46
N TYR A 237 -32.64 -21.45 16.57
CA TYR A 237 -31.45 -20.76 17.04
C TYR A 237 -30.79 -21.50 18.21
N ARG A 238 -29.46 -21.61 18.19
CA ARG A 238 -28.67 -22.08 19.36
C ARG A 238 -28.41 -20.91 20.30
N PHE A 239 -28.39 -21.17 21.61
CA PHE A 239 -28.17 -20.14 22.63
C PHE A 239 -27.02 -20.45 23.58
N ASP A 240 -26.28 -19.41 23.96
CA ASP A 240 -25.29 -19.43 25.04
C ASP A 240 -25.85 -18.82 26.31
N ALA A 241 -25.78 -19.57 27.40
CA ALA A 241 -26.19 -19.08 28.71
C ALA A 241 -25.03 -18.36 29.41
N THR A 242 -25.12 -17.04 29.54
CA THR A 242 -24.21 -16.22 30.35
C THR A 242 -24.80 -16.01 31.75
N THR A 243 -24.00 -16.17 32.81
CA THR A 243 -24.46 -16.00 34.21
C THR A 243 -23.80 -14.79 34.84
N LEU A 244 -24.60 -13.77 35.17
CA LEU A 244 -24.21 -12.60 35.95
C LEU A 244 -24.42 -12.89 37.44
N LYS A 245 -23.38 -12.67 38.26
CA LYS A 245 -23.41 -12.95 39.70
C LYS A 245 -23.18 -11.68 40.52
N GLY A 246 -23.54 -11.74 41.80
CA GLY A 246 -23.19 -10.71 42.77
C GLY A 246 -24.22 -9.61 42.96
N GLY A 247 -25.47 -9.83 42.55
CA GLY A 247 -26.56 -8.90 42.85
C GLY A 247 -26.84 -8.89 44.37
N LYS A 248 -26.85 -7.69 44.98
CA LYS A 248 -27.11 -7.48 46.41
C LYS A 248 -28.26 -6.51 46.63
N LEU A 249 -28.88 -6.58 47.81
CA LEU A 249 -29.92 -5.62 48.21
C LEU A 249 -29.34 -4.22 48.37
N HIS A 250 -30.08 -3.24 47.88
CA HIS A 250 -29.82 -1.81 47.97
C HIS A 250 -31.10 -1.08 48.37
N PHE A 251 -30.98 0.01 49.13
CA PHE A 251 -32.12 0.82 49.57
C PHE A 251 -31.92 2.28 49.16
N GLU A 252 -32.89 2.81 48.43
CA GLU A 252 -32.88 4.19 47.96
C GLU A 252 -33.91 5.02 48.75
N PRO A 253 -33.49 6.01 49.57
CA PRO A 253 -34.39 6.83 50.35
C PRO A 253 -35.18 7.80 49.45
N ARG A 254 -36.49 7.96 49.71
CA ARG A 254 -37.33 8.88 48.95
C ARG A 254 -37.04 10.31 49.39
N VAL A 255 -36.33 11.05 48.54
CA VAL A 255 -36.07 12.48 48.75
C VAL A 255 -37.39 13.24 48.60
N GLN A 256 -37.86 13.90 49.67
CA GLN A 256 -38.90 14.93 49.55
C GLN A 256 -38.29 16.12 48.82
N VAL A 257 -38.64 16.29 47.55
CA VAL A 257 -38.25 17.48 46.79
C VAL A 257 -39.05 18.67 47.36
N GLN A 258 -38.43 19.43 48.26
CA GLN A 258 -38.77 20.84 48.41
C GLN A 258 -38.36 21.53 47.11
N SER A 259 -39.35 22.12 46.45
CA SER A 259 -39.20 22.95 45.27
C SER A 259 -38.19 24.07 45.53
N VAL A 260 -37.07 24.06 44.81
CA VAL A 260 -36.43 25.29 44.34
C VAL A 260 -36.00 25.07 42.89
N PHE A 261 -36.60 25.88 42.03
CA PHE A 261 -36.35 26.01 40.60
C PHE A 261 -34.92 26.49 40.30
N SER A 262 -34.27 25.81 39.36
CA SER A 262 -33.47 26.39 38.25
C SER A 262 -33.05 25.23 37.34
N GLY A 263 -33.37 25.09 36.06
CA GLY A 263 -33.94 26.00 35.06
C GLY A 263 -33.16 25.78 33.75
N SER A 264 -33.73 25.01 32.81
CA SER A 264 -33.56 24.98 31.32
C SER A 264 -33.87 23.56 30.80
N GLU A 265 -35.11 23.27 30.37
CA GLU A 265 -35.65 23.32 28.98
C GLU A 265 -35.12 22.17 28.08
N GLN A 266 -35.88 21.35 27.32
CA GLN A 266 -37.29 21.12 26.90
C GLN A 266 -37.33 19.65 26.36
N TYR A 267 -38.40 18.83 26.34
CA TYR A 267 -39.62 18.92 25.51
C TYR A 267 -40.67 17.83 25.88
N MET A 268 -41.91 18.28 26.11
CA MET A 268 -43.24 17.78 25.67
C MET A 268 -43.56 16.28 25.51
N VAL A 269 -44.51 15.77 26.30
CA VAL A 269 -45.65 14.93 25.82
C VAL A 269 -46.93 15.29 26.61
N VAL A 270 -48.04 15.35 25.87
CA VAL A 270 -49.39 15.85 26.16
C VAL A 270 -50.16 14.98 27.18
N GLU A 271 -50.85 15.64 28.12
CA GLU A 271 -51.92 15.07 28.96
C GLU A 271 -53.24 14.96 28.18
N GLU A 272 -54.05 13.93 28.46
CA GLU A 272 -55.50 14.11 28.50
C GLU A 272 -56.12 13.45 29.73
N SER A 273 -56.88 14.29 30.41
CA SER A 273 -57.54 14.17 31.71
C SER A 273 -58.91 13.49 31.66
N VAL A 274 -59.38 12.91 32.78
CA VAL A 274 -60.74 13.17 33.31
C VAL A 274 -60.72 13.11 34.85
N LYS A 275 -61.14 14.22 35.48
CA LYS A 275 -61.40 14.48 36.92
C LYS A 275 -62.86 14.11 37.29
N PRO A 276 -63.43 14.57 38.43
CA PRO A 276 -63.27 14.14 39.83
C PRO A 276 -64.66 13.88 40.47
N ILE A 277 -64.75 13.71 41.79
CA ILE A 277 -65.74 14.39 42.66
C ILE A 277 -65.22 14.33 44.11
N ALA A 278 -65.22 15.48 44.76
CA ALA A 278 -64.96 15.67 46.18
C ALA A 278 -66.21 16.28 46.82
N THR A 279 -66.49 15.90 48.07
CA THR A 279 -67.14 16.67 49.16
C THR A 279 -67.06 15.79 50.41
N ASP A 280 -66.27 16.18 51.42
CA ASP A 280 -66.70 16.91 52.63
C ASP A 280 -67.72 16.10 53.46
N GLY A 281 -67.56 15.82 54.76
CA GLY A 281 -66.60 16.23 55.78
C GLY A 281 -67.11 15.73 57.15
N GLU A 282 -66.22 15.79 58.15
CA GLU A 282 -66.47 15.76 59.62
C GLU A 282 -66.71 14.40 60.32
N GLN A 283 -65.68 13.85 60.98
CA GLN A 283 -65.28 14.03 62.39
C GLN A 283 -66.12 13.24 63.42
N GLN A 284 -65.53 12.17 63.97
CA GLN A 284 -65.51 11.95 65.42
C GLN A 284 -64.37 11.00 65.84
N GLU A 285 -63.69 11.42 66.90
CA GLU A 285 -62.52 10.84 67.56
C GLU A 285 -62.82 9.51 68.28
N GLU A 286 -61.87 8.56 68.29
CA GLU A 286 -61.13 8.16 69.51
C GLU A 286 -60.18 6.97 69.26
N ARG A 287 -59.11 6.94 70.08
CA ARG A 287 -57.82 6.24 69.96
C ARG A 287 -57.84 4.70 69.98
N SER A 288 -56.84 4.07 69.33
CA SER A 288 -55.78 3.30 70.01
C SER A 288 -54.58 3.05 69.07
N ALA A 289 -53.38 2.96 69.66
CA ALA A 289 -52.07 3.10 69.01
C ALA A 289 -51.48 1.78 68.47
N THR A 290 -50.83 1.86 67.30
CA THR A 290 -49.77 0.96 66.82
C THR A 290 -48.62 1.82 66.26
N PRO A 291 -47.33 1.43 66.39
CA PRO A 291 -46.21 2.29 66.01
C PRO A 291 -46.10 2.44 64.48
N ASP A 292 -46.14 3.69 64.00
CA ASP A 292 -45.98 4.04 62.59
C ASP A 292 -44.52 3.82 62.13
N SER A 293 -44.30 3.01 61.10
CA SER A 293 -42.99 2.84 60.46
C SER A 293 -42.60 4.10 59.65
N SER A 294 -41.40 4.65 59.88
CA SER A 294 -40.91 5.87 59.19
C SER A 294 -40.19 5.60 57.85
N LEU A 295 -40.25 4.36 57.37
CA LEU A 295 -39.58 3.90 56.15
C LEU A 295 -40.28 4.48 54.91
N THR A 296 -39.59 5.33 54.14
CA THR A 296 -40.19 6.06 53.00
C THR A 296 -39.54 5.77 51.65
N GLY A 297 -38.43 5.04 51.62
CA GLY A 297 -37.67 4.65 50.42
C GLY A 297 -38.11 3.35 49.76
N LYS A 298 -37.40 2.94 48.70
CA LYS A 298 -37.66 1.70 47.94
C LYS A 298 -36.47 0.75 47.99
N TRP A 299 -36.75 -0.55 48.07
CA TRP A 299 -35.76 -1.62 47.98
C TRP A 299 -35.54 -2.04 46.52
N SER A 300 -34.28 -2.24 46.14
CA SER A 300 -33.86 -2.75 44.83
C SER A 300 -32.71 -3.74 44.95
N VAL A 301 -32.41 -4.47 43.88
CA VAL A 301 -31.19 -5.28 43.76
C VAL A 301 -30.30 -4.67 42.70
N GLN A 302 -29.03 -4.43 43.05
CA GLN A 302 -28.02 -3.91 42.13
C GLN A 302 -26.88 -4.91 41.95
N PHE A 303 -26.47 -5.12 40.71
CA PHE A 303 -25.30 -5.92 40.33
C PHE A 303 -24.05 -5.02 40.21
N PRO A 304 -22.83 -5.58 40.35
CA PRO A 304 -21.60 -4.79 40.22
C PRO A 304 -21.47 -4.22 38.80
N SER A 305 -20.81 -3.07 38.66
CA SER A 305 -20.56 -2.43 37.35
C SER A 305 -19.74 -3.29 36.38
N THR A 306 -19.04 -4.30 36.89
CA THR A 306 -18.31 -5.29 36.09
C THR A 306 -19.20 -6.39 35.50
N ALA A 307 -20.47 -6.47 35.88
CA ALA A 307 -21.43 -7.44 35.37
C ALA A 307 -22.06 -6.98 34.04
N GLU A 308 -21.24 -6.86 32.99
CA GLU A 308 -21.68 -6.59 31.62
C GLU A 308 -21.56 -7.84 30.74
N VAL A 309 -22.45 -7.99 29.75
CA VAL A 309 -22.33 -9.00 28.70
C VAL A 309 -22.25 -8.30 27.35
N SER A 310 -21.28 -8.67 26.52
CA SER A 310 -21.14 -8.14 25.16
C SER A 310 -20.91 -9.26 24.16
N VAL A 311 -21.67 -9.23 23.06
CA VAL A 311 -21.55 -10.21 21.96
C VAL A 311 -21.38 -9.47 20.65
N LEU A 312 -20.34 -9.85 19.90
CA LEU A 312 -20.07 -9.36 18.56
C LEU A 312 -20.79 -10.23 17.52
N TYR A 313 -21.51 -9.57 16.61
CA TYR A 313 -22.13 -10.17 15.44
C TYR A 313 -21.48 -9.59 14.18
N PHE A 314 -20.89 -10.42 13.34
CA PHE A 314 -20.33 -9.98 12.06
C PHE A 314 -21.40 -9.54 11.09
N LYS A 315 -21.03 -8.81 10.03
CA LYS A 315 -21.94 -8.36 8.97
C LYS A 315 -22.86 -9.47 8.44
N SER A 316 -22.34 -10.69 8.22
CA SER A 316 -23.11 -11.86 7.79
C SER A 316 -24.15 -12.35 8.80
N SER A 317 -23.91 -12.09 10.09
CA SER A 317 -24.73 -12.51 11.22
C SER A 317 -25.70 -11.42 11.66
N VAL A 318 -25.44 -10.15 11.32
CA VAL A 318 -26.31 -9.02 11.64
C VAL A 318 -27.67 -9.16 10.96
N GLU A 319 -27.73 -9.66 9.73
CA GLU A 319 -29.00 -9.95 9.05
C GLU A 319 -29.82 -11.01 9.80
N ARG A 320 -29.16 -12.08 10.26
CA ARG A 320 -29.79 -13.12 11.09
C ARG A 320 -30.20 -12.60 12.47
N LEU A 321 -29.45 -11.64 13.02
CA LEU A 321 -29.82 -10.98 14.28
C LEU A 321 -31.07 -10.13 14.10
N ILE A 322 -31.17 -9.40 12.99
CA ILE A 322 -32.38 -8.65 12.62
C ILE A 322 -33.55 -9.61 12.46
N GLU A 323 -33.38 -10.72 11.73
CA GLU A 323 -34.40 -11.76 11.58
C GLU A 323 -34.86 -12.33 12.93
N PHE A 324 -33.90 -12.70 13.80
CA PHE A 324 -34.18 -13.17 15.16
C PHE A 324 -34.99 -12.15 15.97
N LEU A 325 -34.58 -10.87 15.96
CA LEU A 325 -35.26 -9.80 16.68
C LEU A 325 -36.65 -9.49 16.11
N VAL A 326 -36.88 -9.73 14.81
CA VAL A 326 -38.20 -9.59 14.16
C VAL A 326 -39.13 -10.76 14.54
N VAL A 327 -38.60 -11.99 14.56
CA VAL A 327 -39.37 -13.23 14.78
C VAL A 327 -39.62 -13.49 16.27
N GLU A 328 -38.54 -13.67 17.05
CA GLU A 328 -38.60 -14.08 18.47
C GLU A 328 -38.84 -12.88 19.40
N LYS A 329 -38.37 -11.68 19.01
CA LYS A 329 -38.54 -10.40 19.73
C LYS A 329 -37.97 -10.31 21.14
N HIS A 330 -37.64 -11.42 21.80
CA HIS A 330 -37.17 -11.48 23.18
C HIS A 330 -35.99 -12.41 23.42
N LEU A 331 -35.22 -12.15 24.48
CA LEU A 331 -34.23 -13.05 25.05
C LEU A 331 -34.77 -13.70 26.32
N ASN A 332 -34.56 -15.01 26.48
CA ASN A 332 -34.96 -15.71 27.69
C ASN A 332 -33.85 -15.64 28.76
N GLY A 333 -34.25 -15.46 30.01
CA GLY A 333 -33.36 -15.47 31.15
C GLY A 333 -33.96 -16.17 32.36
N THR A 334 -33.12 -16.56 33.30
CA THR A 334 -33.53 -17.14 34.58
C THR A 334 -32.88 -16.36 35.71
N LEU A 335 -33.69 -15.66 36.49
CA LEU A 335 -33.24 -15.03 37.73
C LEU A 335 -33.31 -16.05 38.86
N ARG A 336 -32.25 -16.16 39.66
CA ARG A 336 -32.17 -17.04 40.83
C ARG A 336 -31.82 -16.21 42.07
N ARG A 337 -32.64 -16.33 43.11
CA ARG A 337 -32.35 -15.83 44.47
C ARG A 337 -31.84 -16.98 45.31
N ASN A 338 -30.64 -16.84 45.87
CA ASN A 338 -30.09 -17.78 46.85
C ASN A 338 -30.35 -17.22 48.25
N SER A 339 -31.23 -17.84 49.03
CA SER A 339 -31.47 -17.43 50.43
C SER A 339 -30.42 -18.04 51.35
N VAL A 340 -29.69 -17.20 52.08
CA VAL A 340 -28.92 -17.61 53.28
C VAL A 340 -29.51 -16.87 54.48
N GLU A 341 -30.78 -17.13 54.74
CA GLU A 341 -31.45 -16.72 55.97
C GLU A 341 -32.16 -17.95 56.52
N ASN A 342 -31.44 -18.72 57.35
CA ASN A 342 -31.96 -19.48 58.50
C ASN A 342 -30.80 -20.24 59.15
N SER A 343 -30.40 -19.83 60.35
CA SER A 343 -29.47 -20.57 61.22
C SER A 343 -30.04 -21.89 61.76
N SER A 344 -31.20 -22.33 61.24
CA SER A 344 -31.71 -23.69 61.38
C SER A 344 -31.55 -24.39 60.03
N GLY A 345 -30.66 -25.37 59.93
CA GLY A 345 -30.36 -26.10 58.68
C GLY A 345 -31.57 -26.82 58.07
N LYS A 346 -32.48 -26.06 57.45
CA LYS A 346 -33.63 -26.50 56.67
C LYS A 346 -33.77 -25.58 55.45
N ALA A 347 -33.93 -26.25 54.30
CA ALA A 347 -34.22 -25.77 52.95
C ALA A 347 -33.07 -25.15 52.13
N ILE A 348 -32.89 -25.70 50.93
CA ILE A 348 -32.24 -25.06 49.78
C ILE A 348 -33.31 -24.14 49.20
N ASP A 349 -33.52 -22.99 49.83
CA ASP A 349 -34.51 -21.99 49.41
C ASP A 349 -33.96 -21.16 48.23
N ALA A 350 -33.62 -21.84 47.13
CA ALA A 350 -33.31 -21.19 45.87
C ALA A 350 -34.60 -21.04 45.06
N ILE A 351 -35.07 -19.80 44.91
CA ILE A 351 -36.26 -19.47 44.12
C ILE A 351 -35.78 -18.95 42.77
N SER A 352 -36.34 -19.51 41.69
CA SER A 352 -36.02 -19.12 40.32
C SER A 352 -37.23 -18.56 39.58
N SER A 353 -37.00 -17.60 38.70
CA SER A 353 -38.02 -17.03 37.82
C SER A 353 -37.51 -16.97 36.39
N GLU A 354 -38.34 -17.40 35.45
CA GLU A 354 -38.08 -17.21 34.02
C GLU A 354 -38.54 -15.82 33.60
N ILE A 355 -37.68 -15.13 32.86
CA ILE A 355 -37.92 -13.77 32.36
C ILE A 355 -37.70 -13.73 30.85
N SER A 356 -38.47 -12.88 30.16
CA SER A 356 -38.31 -12.63 28.73
C SER A 356 -38.03 -11.14 28.51
N LEU A 357 -36.85 -10.82 27.98
CA LEU A 357 -36.37 -9.47 27.71
C LEU A 357 -36.64 -9.11 26.26
N TYR A 358 -37.64 -8.27 26.00
CA TYR A 358 -38.02 -7.87 24.65
C TYR A 358 -37.08 -6.80 24.10
N LEU A 359 -36.44 -7.08 22.96
CA LEU A 359 -35.44 -6.22 22.32
C LEU A 359 -35.90 -5.59 20.99
N HIS A 360 -37.16 -5.81 20.60
CA HIS A 360 -37.72 -5.36 19.32
C HIS A 360 -37.59 -3.84 19.07
N GLU A 361 -37.55 -3.01 20.11
CA GLU A 361 -37.37 -1.56 19.99
C GLU A 361 -36.00 -1.16 19.42
N LEU A 362 -35.00 -2.04 19.45
CA LEU A 362 -33.70 -1.83 18.80
C LEU A 362 -33.78 -1.80 17.27
N LEU A 363 -34.90 -2.26 16.69
CA LEU A 363 -35.16 -2.20 15.25
C LEU A 363 -35.81 -0.88 14.82
N ALA A 364 -36.18 -0.02 15.77
CA ALA A 364 -36.73 1.29 15.44
C ALA A 364 -35.63 2.19 14.85
N PRO A 365 -35.91 2.93 13.75
CA PRO A 365 -34.92 3.80 13.14
C PRO A 365 -34.37 4.84 14.14
N GLY A 366 -33.04 4.88 14.28
CA GLY A 366 -32.35 5.83 15.17
C GLY A 366 -32.18 5.37 16.62
N THR A 367 -32.71 4.21 17.00
CA THR A 367 -32.56 3.67 18.37
C THR A 367 -31.26 2.88 18.52
N THR A 368 -30.37 3.33 19.41
CA THR A 368 -29.12 2.63 19.75
C THR A 368 -29.14 2.01 21.15
N GLN A 369 -30.01 2.48 22.03
CA GLN A 369 -30.11 2.01 23.42
C GLN A 369 -31.58 1.91 23.83
N ILE A 370 -31.92 0.84 24.56
CA ILE A 370 -33.24 0.63 25.15
C ILE A 370 -33.09 0.09 26.57
N VAL A 371 -34.16 0.17 27.36
CA VAL A 371 -34.21 -0.38 28.72
C VAL A 371 -35.32 -1.45 28.78
N PRO A 372 -35.05 -2.70 28.35
CA PRO A 372 -36.01 -3.78 28.46
C PRO A 372 -36.43 -4.02 29.92
N ARG A 373 -37.74 -4.13 30.12
CA ARG A 373 -38.38 -4.45 31.40
C ARG A 373 -39.00 -5.84 31.34
N ALA A 374 -38.54 -6.76 32.17
CA ALA A 374 -39.08 -8.12 32.24
C ALA A 374 -39.75 -8.37 33.60
N PRO A 375 -41.08 -8.52 33.66
CA PRO A 375 -41.79 -8.78 34.91
C PRO A 375 -41.57 -10.21 35.40
N LEU A 376 -41.48 -10.41 36.72
CA LEU A 376 -41.41 -11.74 37.32
C LEU A 376 -42.83 -12.33 37.43
N ARG A 377 -43.16 -13.29 36.56
CA ARG A 377 -44.53 -13.84 36.46
C ARG A 377 -44.73 -15.16 37.19
N THR A 378 -43.66 -15.94 37.35
CA THR A 378 -43.69 -17.27 37.97
C THR A 378 -42.44 -17.46 38.83
N LEU A 379 -42.62 -17.77 40.11
CA LEU A 379 -41.54 -18.16 41.01
C LEU A 379 -41.63 -19.65 41.29
N LEU A 380 -40.57 -20.38 40.98
CA LEU A 380 -40.49 -21.82 41.14
C LEU A 380 -39.32 -22.19 42.07
N PRO A 381 -39.55 -23.07 43.05
CA PRO A 381 -38.47 -23.66 43.84
C PRO A 381 -37.67 -24.66 42.98
N VAL A 382 -36.50 -25.07 43.48
CA VAL A 382 -35.67 -26.12 42.87
C VAL A 382 -36.47 -27.40 42.66
N THR A 383 -36.47 -27.96 41.45
CA THR A 383 -37.29 -29.14 41.11
C THR A 383 -37.04 -30.34 42.02
N ARG A 384 -38.10 -31.11 42.31
CA ARG A 384 -38.05 -32.33 43.12
C ARG A 384 -37.03 -33.36 42.60
N ALA A 385 -36.94 -33.55 41.28
CA ALA A 385 -36.01 -34.48 40.65
C ALA A 385 -34.53 -34.11 40.92
N PHE A 386 -34.20 -32.82 40.89
CA PHE A 386 -32.87 -32.33 41.23
C PHE A 386 -32.52 -32.63 42.70
N LEU A 387 -33.46 -32.38 43.62
CA LEU A 387 -33.27 -32.65 45.05
C LEU A 387 -33.10 -34.15 45.34
N GLU A 388 -33.81 -35.03 44.63
CA GLU A 388 -33.67 -36.50 44.72
C GLU A 388 -32.32 -36.98 44.18
N GLN A 389 -31.83 -36.38 43.09
CA GLN A 389 -30.52 -36.68 42.51
C GLN A 389 -29.37 -36.23 43.42
N GLU A 390 -29.43 -35.02 43.96
CA GLU A 390 -28.41 -34.51 44.89
C GLU A 390 -28.42 -35.27 46.24
N LEU A 391 -29.59 -35.72 46.72
CA LEU A 391 -29.67 -36.62 47.88
C LEU A 391 -28.91 -37.93 47.66
N ALA A 392 -28.95 -38.49 46.44
CA ALA A 392 -28.25 -39.72 46.10
C ALA A 392 -26.72 -39.54 46.02
N VAL A 393 -26.27 -38.36 45.58
CA VAL A 393 -24.84 -38.03 45.36
C VAL A 393 -24.19 -37.35 46.57
N ALA A 394 -24.97 -36.91 47.56
CA ALA A 394 -24.49 -36.12 48.70
C ALA A 394 -23.33 -36.78 49.48
N PRO A 395 -22.21 -36.06 49.70
CA PRO A 395 -20.98 -36.63 50.28
C PRO A 395 -20.99 -36.74 51.81
N SER A 396 -21.84 -35.98 52.51
CA SER A 396 -21.92 -35.96 53.98
C SER A 396 -23.30 -36.36 54.52
N ASN A 397 -23.34 -36.96 55.72
CA ASN A 397 -24.60 -37.33 56.39
C ASN A 397 -25.46 -36.11 56.76
N GLU A 398 -24.84 -34.95 57.00
CA GLU A 398 -25.58 -33.71 57.24
C GLU A 398 -26.21 -33.18 55.95
N ASP A 399 -25.55 -33.30 54.80
CA ASP A 399 -26.12 -32.91 53.51
C ASP A 399 -27.25 -33.85 53.08
N LYS A 400 -27.13 -35.16 53.31
CA LYS A 400 -28.24 -36.11 53.08
C LYS A 400 -29.47 -35.75 53.90
N LYS A 401 -29.31 -35.42 55.18
CA LYS A 401 -30.44 -34.95 56.02
C LYS A 401 -31.03 -33.65 55.49
N ARG A 402 -30.20 -32.72 55.02
CA ARG A 402 -30.65 -31.44 54.44
C ARG A 402 -31.48 -31.63 53.17
N PHE A 403 -31.02 -32.44 52.21
CA PHE A 403 -31.78 -32.73 50.98
C PHE A 403 -33.05 -33.54 51.27
N GLN A 404 -33.00 -34.48 52.22
CA GLN A 404 -34.18 -35.24 52.64
C GLN A 404 -35.23 -34.36 53.33
N ALA A 405 -34.79 -33.38 54.14
CA ALA A 405 -35.69 -32.38 54.74
C ALA A 405 -36.27 -31.43 53.67
N ALA A 406 -35.47 -30.99 52.69
CA ALA A 406 -35.95 -30.16 51.59
C ALA A 406 -36.98 -30.89 50.71
N LEU A 407 -36.84 -32.21 50.52
CA LEU A 407 -37.85 -33.04 49.84
C LEU A 407 -39.13 -33.22 50.65
N ALA A 408 -39.03 -33.37 51.97
CA ALA A 408 -40.18 -33.48 52.85
C ALA A 408 -40.98 -32.17 52.93
N ASP A 409 -40.29 -31.02 52.91
CA ASP A 409 -40.89 -29.70 52.99
C ASP A 409 -41.25 -29.13 51.59
N TYR A 410 -41.00 -29.88 50.50
CA TYR A 410 -41.14 -29.42 49.11
C TYR A 410 -42.52 -28.81 48.81
N ASP A 411 -43.61 -29.50 49.17
CA ASP A 411 -44.97 -29.00 48.93
C ASP A 411 -45.24 -27.69 49.66
N THR A 412 -44.64 -27.49 50.84
CA THR A 412 -44.74 -26.23 51.60
C THR A 412 -43.92 -25.11 50.95
N THR A 413 -42.73 -25.42 50.43
CA THR A 413 -41.91 -24.44 49.68
C THR A 413 -42.57 -24.06 48.35
N MET A 414 -43.26 -24.99 47.70
CA MET A 414 -44.04 -24.74 46.49
C MET A 414 -45.23 -23.80 46.77
N GLN A 415 -45.96 -24.01 47.88
CA GLN A 415 -47.03 -23.09 48.29
C GLN A 415 -46.51 -21.69 48.63
N LYS A 416 -45.34 -21.60 49.31
CA LYS A 416 -44.67 -20.31 49.56
C LYS A 416 -44.22 -19.62 48.27
N ALA A 417 -43.71 -20.38 47.29
CA ALA A 417 -43.33 -19.82 45.99
C ALA A 417 -44.55 -19.27 45.23
N LEU A 418 -45.70 -19.93 45.32
CA LEU A 418 -46.96 -19.44 44.74
C LEU A 418 -47.48 -18.17 45.44
N SER A 419 -47.39 -18.08 46.78
CA SER A 419 -47.76 -16.85 47.50
C SER A 419 -46.83 -15.68 47.15
N LEU A 420 -45.52 -15.95 47.10
CA LEU A 420 -44.50 -14.98 46.67
C LEU A 420 -44.72 -14.53 45.22
N THR A 421 -45.20 -15.42 44.35
CA THR A 421 -45.52 -15.07 42.95
C THR A 421 -46.64 -14.03 42.92
N ASN A 422 -47.70 -14.22 43.71
CA ASN A 422 -48.79 -13.26 43.80
C ASN A 422 -48.33 -11.93 44.43
N ALA A 423 -47.44 -11.97 45.43
CA ALA A 423 -46.86 -10.78 46.03
C ALA A 423 -45.98 -9.99 45.03
N ALA A 424 -45.11 -10.67 44.27
CA ALA A 424 -44.28 -10.06 43.24
C ALA A 424 -45.10 -9.43 42.10
N ILE A 425 -46.19 -10.09 41.68
CA ILE A 425 -47.13 -9.55 40.69
C ILE A 425 -47.83 -8.28 41.23
N THR A 426 -48.26 -8.31 42.49
CA THR A 426 -48.94 -7.18 43.14
C THR A 426 -48.01 -5.98 43.35
N ALA A 427 -46.74 -6.24 43.71
CA ALA A 427 -45.70 -5.23 43.84
C ALA A 427 -45.21 -4.70 42.47
N GLY A 428 -45.45 -5.43 41.38
CA GLY A 428 -44.94 -5.08 40.05
C GLY A 428 -43.43 -5.27 39.93
N THR A 429 -42.90 -6.34 40.52
CA THR A 429 -41.46 -6.67 40.50
C THR A 429 -41.01 -7.01 39.08
N HIS A 430 -39.96 -6.33 38.61
CA HIS A 430 -39.41 -6.54 37.28
C HIS A 430 -37.89 -6.34 37.26
N VAL A 431 -37.25 -6.97 36.28
CA VAL A 431 -35.84 -6.78 35.95
C VAL A 431 -35.73 -5.69 34.89
N GLU A 432 -34.90 -4.68 35.14
CA GLU A 432 -34.47 -3.68 34.17
C GLU A 432 -33.03 -3.95 33.76
N ILE A 433 -32.75 -3.95 32.46
CA ILE A 433 -31.41 -4.07 31.90
C ILE A 433 -31.28 -3.01 30.82
N VAL A 434 -30.13 -2.34 30.75
CA VAL A 434 -29.84 -1.45 29.63
C VAL A 434 -29.23 -2.29 28.50
N ALA A 435 -29.90 -2.33 27.35
CA ALA A 435 -29.42 -3.00 26.15
C ALA A 435 -28.99 -1.95 25.13
N GLU A 436 -27.74 -2.04 24.67
CA GLU A 436 -27.12 -1.10 23.73
C GLU A 436 -26.61 -1.83 22.49
N ILE A 437 -26.82 -1.20 21.33
CA ILE A 437 -26.15 -1.54 20.08
C ILE A 437 -25.18 -0.42 19.77
N LEU A 438 -23.88 -0.73 19.81
CA LEU A 438 -22.83 0.25 19.50
C LEU A 438 -22.82 0.61 18.01
N HIS A 439 -21.95 1.53 17.59
CA HIS A 439 -21.55 1.95 16.23
C HIS A 439 -22.64 2.39 15.21
N THR A 440 -23.82 1.79 15.09
CA THR A 440 -24.98 2.34 14.32
C THR A 440 -26.26 1.52 14.59
N PRO A 441 -27.46 2.11 14.46
CA PRO A 441 -28.72 1.36 14.58
C PRO A 441 -28.85 0.25 13.51
N LEU A 442 -29.67 -0.77 13.78
CA LEU A 442 -29.96 -1.86 12.85
C LEU A 442 -30.92 -1.37 11.74
N VAL A 443 -30.37 -0.90 10.60
CA VAL A 443 -31.15 -0.42 9.43
C VAL A 443 -30.95 -1.37 8.24
N LEU A 444 -32.03 -1.74 7.55
CA LEU A 444 -31.99 -2.55 6.32
C LEU A 444 -31.54 -1.69 5.13
N GLN A 445 -30.34 -1.92 4.58
CA GLN A 445 -29.87 -1.31 3.33
C GLN A 445 -29.51 -2.38 2.28
N PRO A 446 -29.85 -2.19 0.98
CA PRO A 446 -29.42 -3.09 -0.10
C PRO A 446 -27.95 -2.85 -0.52
N PRO A 447 -27.15 -3.89 -0.84
CA PRO A 447 -25.70 -3.76 -1.11
C PRO A 447 -25.36 -3.26 -2.52
N GLN A 448 -24.26 -2.49 -2.64
CA GLN A 448 -23.62 -2.05 -3.89
C GLN A 448 -22.34 -2.87 -4.17
N GLY A 449 -22.08 -3.19 -5.44
CA GLY A 449 -20.98 -4.06 -5.91
C GLY A 449 -19.62 -3.37 -6.08
N LEU A 450 -18.57 -4.18 -6.07
CA LEU A 450 -17.14 -3.81 -6.13
C LEU A 450 -16.73 -3.04 -7.40
N GLU A 451 -15.80 -2.09 -7.23
CA GLU A 451 -15.28 -1.21 -8.28
C GLU A 451 -14.32 -1.91 -9.26
N SER A 452 -14.36 -1.44 -10.51
CA SER A 452 -13.59 -1.95 -11.65
C SER A 452 -12.43 -0.99 -12.00
N PRO A 453 -11.37 -1.49 -12.68
CA PRO A 453 -10.16 -0.72 -12.96
C PRO A 453 -10.40 0.56 -13.77
N SER A 454 -9.62 1.59 -13.48
CA SER A 454 -9.88 2.99 -13.85
C SER A 454 -9.48 3.42 -15.28
N LYS A 455 -8.68 2.64 -16.04
CA LYS A 455 -8.29 2.96 -17.43
C LYS A 455 -8.08 1.71 -18.31
N SER A 456 -8.36 1.81 -19.61
CA SER A 456 -8.14 0.76 -20.62
C SER A 456 -6.78 0.90 -21.34
N ILE A 457 -6.40 -0.03 -22.23
CA ILE A 457 -5.11 0.00 -22.96
C ILE A 457 -4.96 1.22 -23.88
N THR A 458 -6.04 1.61 -24.56
CA THR A 458 -6.01 2.68 -25.56
C THR A 458 -5.55 4.04 -25.04
N PRO A 459 -5.96 4.53 -23.85
CA PRO A 459 -5.44 5.77 -23.28
C PRO A 459 -3.99 5.69 -22.74
N LEU A 460 -3.44 4.48 -22.51
CA LEU A 460 -2.06 4.30 -22.04
C LEU A 460 -1.02 4.38 -23.18
N ILE A 461 -1.44 4.11 -24.40
CA ILE A 461 -0.61 4.30 -25.60
C ILE A 461 -0.70 5.77 -25.98
N ALA A 462 0.42 6.50 -25.97
CA ALA A 462 0.42 7.88 -26.43
C ALA A 462 -0.24 7.98 -27.82
N PRO A 463 -1.10 8.99 -28.06
CA PRO A 463 -1.74 9.16 -29.36
C PRO A 463 -0.65 9.09 -30.42
N ARG A 464 -0.87 8.22 -31.42
CA ARG A 464 0.06 8.10 -32.53
C ARG A 464 0.13 9.48 -33.17
N ASP A 465 1.27 10.16 -33.04
CA ASP A 465 1.57 11.37 -33.82
C ASP A 465 1.80 10.96 -35.28
N LEU A 466 0.76 10.42 -35.91
CA LEU A 466 0.61 10.44 -37.37
C LEU A 466 0.55 11.89 -37.87
N GLU A 467 0.38 12.86 -36.96
CA GLU A 467 0.60 14.27 -37.22
C GLU A 467 2.09 14.61 -37.35
N ALA A 468 3.03 13.98 -36.62
CA ALA A 468 4.46 14.20 -36.82
C ALA A 468 4.99 13.54 -38.11
N GLU A 469 4.56 12.29 -38.40
CA GLU A 469 4.82 11.66 -39.72
C GLU A 469 4.00 12.32 -40.86
N GLY A 470 2.88 12.95 -40.52
CA GLY A 470 2.05 13.75 -41.42
C GLY A 470 2.58 15.15 -41.67
N GLU A 471 3.29 15.75 -40.71
CA GLU A 471 4.02 17.03 -40.77
C GLU A 471 5.29 16.90 -41.62
N GLU A 472 5.79 15.68 -41.85
CA GLU A 472 6.70 15.42 -42.98
C GLU A 472 6.04 15.67 -44.35
N ARG A 473 4.72 15.92 -44.43
CA ARG A 473 4.18 16.80 -45.49
C ARG A 473 4.60 18.23 -45.18
N ARG A 474 5.86 18.51 -45.52
CA ARG A 474 6.54 19.79 -45.45
C ARG A 474 5.54 20.94 -45.60
N ASP A 475 5.40 21.78 -44.57
CA ASP A 475 4.66 23.04 -44.71
C ASP A 475 5.34 23.88 -45.79
N ILE A 476 4.76 23.86 -47.00
CA ILE A 476 5.34 24.46 -48.20
C ILE A 476 5.48 25.98 -48.03
N TYR A 477 4.59 26.61 -47.24
CA TYR A 477 4.66 28.03 -46.91
C TYR A 477 5.61 28.31 -45.75
N GLY A 478 5.63 27.45 -44.73
CA GLY A 478 6.60 27.50 -43.63
C GLY A 478 8.04 27.42 -44.12
N ASP A 479 8.34 26.47 -45.01
CA ASP A 479 9.63 26.31 -45.70
C ASP A 479 10.03 27.54 -46.53
N LEU A 480 9.06 28.17 -47.21
CA LEU A 480 9.32 29.40 -47.94
C LEU A 480 9.64 30.56 -46.97
N ARG A 481 8.88 30.69 -45.89
CA ARG A 481 9.06 31.74 -44.87
C ARG A 481 10.41 31.60 -44.16
N THR A 482 10.82 30.38 -43.79
CA THR A 482 12.13 30.12 -43.18
C THR A 482 13.27 30.47 -44.13
N GLU A 483 13.17 30.08 -45.41
CA GLU A 483 14.16 30.44 -46.42
C GLU A 483 14.25 31.96 -46.64
N ILE A 484 13.12 32.67 -46.66
CA ILE A 484 13.10 34.14 -46.74
C ILE A 484 13.80 34.76 -45.50
N ARG A 485 13.60 34.20 -44.30
CA ARG A 485 14.31 34.64 -43.09
C ARG A 485 15.82 34.45 -43.20
N LEU A 486 16.27 33.30 -43.70
CA LEU A 486 17.69 33.02 -43.92
C LEU A 486 18.32 34.00 -44.92
N VAL A 487 17.61 34.29 -46.02
CA VAL A 487 18.04 35.27 -47.02
C VAL A 487 18.13 36.67 -46.41
N ALA A 488 17.12 37.10 -45.62
CA ALA A 488 17.14 38.39 -44.95
C ALA A 488 18.31 38.51 -43.95
N ALA A 489 18.57 37.46 -43.17
CA ALA A 489 19.68 37.39 -42.22
C ALA A 489 21.05 37.45 -42.92
N SER A 490 21.19 36.72 -44.03
CA SER A 490 22.41 36.73 -44.84
C SER A 490 22.65 38.10 -45.46
N LEU A 491 21.61 38.75 -45.99
CA LEU A 491 21.70 40.11 -46.54
C LEU A 491 22.04 41.13 -45.46
N LEU A 492 21.49 40.98 -44.25
CA LEU A 492 21.80 41.85 -43.11
C LEU A 492 23.28 41.73 -42.72
N ARG A 493 23.80 40.50 -42.65
CA ARG A 493 25.22 40.23 -42.34
C ARG A 493 26.16 40.82 -43.40
N GLU A 494 25.85 40.61 -44.68
CA GLU A 494 26.64 41.17 -45.78
C GLU A 494 26.57 42.71 -45.77
N TYR A 495 25.42 43.28 -45.40
CA TYR A 495 25.27 44.72 -45.21
C TYR A 495 26.09 45.23 -44.03
N THR A 496 26.05 44.55 -42.87
CA THR A 496 26.87 44.94 -41.73
C THR A 496 28.35 44.80 -42.06
N GLU A 497 28.82 43.69 -42.63
CA GLU A 497 30.22 43.52 -43.03
C GLU A 497 30.68 44.52 -44.10
N ALA A 498 29.81 44.91 -45.04
CA ALA A 498 30.15 45.89 -46.07
C ALA A 498 30.23 47.33 -45.57
N PHE A 499 29.46 47.69 -44.54
CA PHE A 499 29.31 49.09 -44.11
C PHE A 499 29.62 49.36 -42.63
N HIS A 500 29.89 48.35 -41.80
CA HIS A 500 30.29 48.53 -40.38
C HIS A 500 31.74 48.99 -40.20
N ASN A 501 32.56 48.97 -41.25
CA ASN A 501 33.97 49.39 -41.17
C ASN A 501 34.22 50.82 -41.70
N GLY A 502 33.21 51.71 -41.64
CA GLY A 502 33.33 53.12 -42.02
C GLY A 502 33.11 54.08 -40.84
N ASP A 503 34.20 54.50 -40.22
CA ASP A 503 34.44 55.70 -39.39
C ASP A 503 33.38 56.14 -38.36
N GLY A 504 33.61 55.75 -37.10
CA GLY A 504 33.12 56.45 -35.91
C GLY A 504 33.75 57.84 -35.68
N ARG A 505 34.08 58.58 -36.76
CA ARG A 505 34.61 59.94 -36.70
C ARG A 505 34.17 60.77 -37.91
N GLN A 506 32.89 61.11 -37.98
CA GLN A 506 32.47 62.36 -38.61
C GLN A 506 31.20 62.87 -37.96
N GLY A 507 31.22 64.17 -37.65
CA GLY A 507 30.33 64.84 -36.71
C GLY A 507 28.87 64.96 -37.14
N ILE A 508 28.10 65.41 -36.16
CA ILE A 508 26.65 65.39 -36.03
C ILE A 508 25.90 66.37 -36.96
N ASP A 509 26.54 67.20 -37.77
CA ASP A 509 25.85 68.31 -38.46
C ASP A 509 26.24 68.40 -39.96
N ASP A 510 25.49 67.76 -40.88
CA ASP A 510 25.23 68.24 -42.28
C ASP A 510 24.51 67.26 -43.27
N TYR A 511 24.01 66.09 -42.88
CA TYR A 511 23.50 65.08 -43.85
C TYR A 511 21.97 65.07 -44.13
N ALA A 512 21.27 66.19 -44.02
CA ALA A 512 19.82 66.22 -44.29
C ALA A 512 19.45 66.40 -45.78
N ALA A 513 20.40 66.72 -46.67
CA ALA A 513 20.10 67.03 -48.08
C ALA A 513 20.46 65.92 -49.10
N ASP A 514 21.37 64.99 -48.78
CA ASP A 514 21.84 63.91 -49.70
C ASP A 514 21.53 62.48 -49.19
N ALA A 515 20.62 62.35 -48.23
CA ALA A 515 20.24 61.05 -47.68
C ALA A 515 19.68 60.02 -48.70
N PRO A 516 18.95 60.38 -49.78
CA PRO A 516 18.47 59.41 -50.76
C PRO A 516 19.58 58.92 -51.70
N THR A 517 20.42 59.84 -52.19
CA THR A 517 21.52 59.54 -53.12
C THR A 517 22.57 58.65 -52.46
N LEU A 518 22.91 58.91 -51.19
CA LEU A 518 23.85 58.08 -50.44
C LEU A 518 23.28 56.68 -50.11
N ARG A 519 21.96 56.57 -49.89
CA ARG A 519 21.29 55.27 -49.72
C ARG A 519 21.28 54.48 -51.02
N ASP A 520 21.04 55.14 -52.15
CA ASP A 520 21.06 54.52 -53.46
C ASP A 520 22.47 54.06 -53.85
N ASP A 521 23.52 54.82 -53.53
CA ASP A 521 24.91 54.41 -53.74
C ASP A 521 25.31 53.22 -52.86
N LYS A 522 24.94 53.21 -51.58
CA LYS A 522 25.17 52.06 -50.68
C LYS A 522 24.42 50.82 -51.17
N LYS A 523 23.16 50.98 -51.61
CA LYS A 523 22.37 49.90 -52.20
C LYS A 523 23.03 49.36 -53.47
N GLN A 524 23.48 50.22 -54.38
CA GLN A 524 24.18 49.81 -55.60
C GLN A 524 25.49 49.07 -55.28
N THR A 525 26.23 49.55 -54.28
CA THR A 525 27.48 48.92 -53.81
C THR A 525 27.24 47.53 -53.23
N LEU A 526 26.19 47.36 -52.41
CA LEU A 526 25.81 46.06 -51.86
C LEU A 526 25.38 45.09 -52.97
N ILE A 527 24.53 45.55 -53.91
CA ILE A 527 24.08 44.74 -55.04
C ILE A 527 25.28 44.31 -55.90
N TYR A 528 26.24 45.20 -56.12
CA TYR A 528 27.48 44.87 -56.84
C TYR A 528 28.31 43.81 -56.11
N ARG A 529 28.48 43.91 -54.78
CA ARG A 529 29.15 42.89 -53.97
C ARG A 529 28.46 41.53 -54.03
N LEU A 530 27.15 41.51 -53.81
CA LEU A 530 26.37 40.27 -53.81
C LEU A 530 26.43 39.56 -55.17
N ASN A 531 26.46 40.32 -56.27
CA ASN A 531 26.60 39.77 -57.62
C ASN A 531 28.01 39.25 -57.91
N THR A 532 29.06 39.97 -57.46
CA THR A 532 30.46 39.57 -57.70
C THR A 532 30.91 38.38 -56.86
N GLN A 533 30.36 38.22 -55.64
CA GLN A 533 30.63 37.08 -54.76
C GLN A 533 29.79 35.84 -55.08
N GLY A 534 28.87 35.90 -56.05
CA GLY A 534 27.95 34.81 -56.37
C GLY A 534 26.84 34.57 -55.33
N ALA A 535 26.84 35.31 -54.22
CA ALA A 535 25.83 35.23 -53.16
C ALA A 535 24.41 35.50 -53.70
N TYR A 536 24.25 36.51 -54.57
CA TYR A 536 22.96 36.79 -55.20
C TYR A 536 22.42 35.60 -56.00
N HIS A 537 23.29 34.88 -56.72
CA HIS A 537 22.90 33.69 -57.47
C HIS A 537 22.49 32.55 -56.53
N SER A 538 23.24 32.33 -55.45
CA SER A 538 22.95 31.31 -54.43
C SER A 538 21.58 31.55 -53.77
N LEU A 539 21.33 32.77 -53.29
CA LEU A 539 20.05 33.15 -52.67
C LEU A 539 18.88 32.97 -53.65
N LYS A 540 19.07 33.38 -54.92
CA LYS A 540 18.07 33.20 -55.97
C LYS A 540 17.77 31.71 -56.25
N GLN A 541 18.76 30.84 -56.26
CA GLN A 541 18.55 29.39 -56.46
C GLN A 541 17.86 28.75 -55.25
N SER A 542 18.22 29.16 -54.04
CA SER A 542 17.61 28.65 -52.80
C SER A 542 16.13 29.02 -52.72
N LEU A 543 15.80 30.30 -52.92
CA LEU A 543 14.41 30.77 -53.01
C LEU A 543 13.65 30.09 -54.14
N LYS A 544 14.26 29.89 -55.31
CA LYS A 544 13.62 29.19 -56.43
C LYS A 544 13.23 27.75 -56.06
N LYS A 545 14.08 27.01 -55.35
CA LYS A 545 13.77 25.64 -54.91
C LYS A 545 12.56 25.57 -53.98
N ARG A 546 12.34 26.60 -53.15
CA ARG A 546 11.22 26.67 -52.19
C ARG A 546 9.95 27.28 -52.79
N ILE A 547 10.07 28.22 -53.73
CA ILE A 547 8.94 28.85 -54.43
C ILE A 547 8.27 27.89 -55.43
N VAL A 548 9.02 27.02 -56.12
CA VAL A 548 8.46 26.11 -57.14
C VAL A 548 7.39 25.16 -56.58
N PRO A 549 7.57 24.52 -55.41
CA PRO A 549 6.51 23.75 -54.75
C PRO A 549 5.26 24.58 -54.41
N VAL A 550 5.43 25.81 -53.89
CA VAL A 550 4.32 26.74 -53.58
C VAL A 550 3.51 27.06 -54.85
N ILE A 551 4.20 27.30 -55.97
CA ILE A 551 3.58 27.51 -57.28
C ILE A 551 2.81 26.25 -57.69
N ARG A 552 3.43 25.08 -57.60
CA ARG A 552 2.75 23.83 -57.99
C ARG A 552 1.48 23.62 -57.16
N GLU A 553 1.52 23.80 -55.85
CA GLU A 553 0.35 23.61 -54.99
C GLU A 553 -0.78 24.62 -55.27
N THR A 554 -0.44 25.92 -55.36
CA THR A 554 -1.43 26.98 -55.64
C THR A 554 -2.10 26.84 -56.99
N PHE A 555 -1.35 26.39 -58.01
CA PHE A 555 -1.89 26.25 -59.36
C PHE A 555 -2.47 24.86 -59.65
N SER A 556 -2.08 23.80 -58.94
CA SER A 556 -2.75 22.49 -59.02
C SER A 556 -4.17 22.51 -58.45
N ARG A 557 -4.46 23.37 -57.45
CA ARG A 557 -5.83 23.58 -56.97
C ARG A 557 -6.71 24.42 -57.91
N GLY A 558 -6.11 25.14 -58.87
CA GLY A 558 -6.81 25.99 -59.83
C GLY A 558 -7.23 25.30 -61.14
N GLU A 559 -6.97 24.01 -61.30
CA GLU A 559 -7.24 23.25 -62.54
C GLU A 559 -8.52 22.41 -62.54
N VAL A 560 -9.42 22.58 -61.56
CA VAL A 560 -10.70 21.86 -61.53
C VAL A 560 -11.88 22.82 -61.48
N THR A 561 -12.23 23.37 -62.65
CA THR A 561 -13.61 23.65 -63.12
C THR A 561 -13.58 23.94 -64.62
N PHE A 562 -13.27 22.91 -65.42
CA PHE A 562 -13.84 22.82 -66.76
C PHE A 562 -15.18 22.09 -66.61
N GLU A 563 -16.24 22.84 -66.31
CA GLU A 563 -17.59 22.32 -66.54
C GLU A 563 -17.77 22.18 -68.05
N GLY A 564 -17.88 20.92 -68.48
CA GLY A 564 -18.23 20.58 -69.84
C GLY A 564 -19.66 21.04 -70.13
N ASN A 565 -19.77 22.08 -70.94
CA ASN A 565 -20.87 22.18 -71.88
C ASN A 565 -20.32 21.78 -73.25
N GLU A 566 -20.49 20.50 -73.58
CA GLU A 566 -20.44 20.03 -74.96
C GLU A 566 -21.69 20.54 -75.68
N GLU A 567 -21.66 21.75 -76.24
CA GLU A 567 -22.45 22.08 -77.45
C GLU A 567 -21.65 23.07 -78.31
N ASP A 568 -21.33 22.58 -79.52
CA ASP A 568 -20.97 23.29 -80.75
C ASP A 568 -19.83 24.33 -80.80
N GLY A 569 -18.89 24.03 -81.72
CA GLY A 569 -18.26 25.05 -82.55
C GLY A 569 -16.86 25.49 -82.13
N GLN A 570 -15.91 25.33 -83.06
CA GLN A 570 -14.57 25.90 -83.01
C GLN A 570 -14.57 27.36 -82.54
N ILE A 571 -14.02 27.62 -81.35
CA ILE A 571 -13.58 28.96 -80.97
C ILE A 571 -12.06 28.90 -80.81
N GLN A 572 -11.36 29.47 -81.80
CA GLN A 572 -9.97 29.86 -81.65
C GLN A 572 -9.87 30.78 -80.43
N LEU A 573 -9.29 30.28 -79.34
CA LEU A 573 -8.94 31.09 -78.18
C LEU A 573 -7.86 32.09 -78.64
N ASP A 574 -8.28 33.35 -78.77
CA ASP A 574 -7.46 34.50 -79.14
C ASP A 574 -6.21 34.55 -78.25
N GLU A 575 -4.99 34.42 -78.81
CA GLU A 575 -3.72 34.33 -78.07
C GLU A 575 -3.57 35.47 -77.06
N LYS A 576 -4.12 36.65 -77.37
CA LYS A 576 -4.16 37.82 -76.48
C LYS A 576 -4.90 37.55 -75.17
N THR A 577 -6.02 36.83 -75.18
CA THR A 577 -6.76 36.49 -73.95
C THR A 577 -6.05 35.45 -73.09
N VAL A 578 -5.30 34.53 -73.69
CA VAL A 578 -4.46 33.57 -72.95
C VAL A 578 -3.28 34.30 -72.30
N GLU A 579 -2.69 35.26 -73.01
CA GLU A 579 -1.56 36.05 -72.52
C GLU A 579 -1.97 37.04 -71.43
N GLU A 580 -3.16 37.64 -71.52
CA GLU A 580 -3.77 38.45 -70.45
C GLU A 580 -4.10 37.61 -69.22
N LYS A 581 -4.65 36.40 -69.38
CA LYS A 581 -4.88 35.46 -68.27
C LYS A 581 -3.58 35.01 -67.62
N LYS A 582 -2.52 34.77 -68.40
CA LYS A 582 -1.16 34.49 -67.86
C LYS A 582 -0.62 35.68 -67.07
N LYS A 583 -0.74 36.90 -67.58
CA LYS A 583 -0.31 38.12 -66.87
C LYS A 583 -1.08 38.31 -65.56
N ALA A 584 -2.40 38.08 -65.56
CA ALA A 584 -3.21 38.12 -64.34
C ALA A 584 -2.76 37.07 -63.30
N ARG A 585 -2.47 35.84 -63.74
CA ARG A 585 -1.95 34.76 -62.88
C ARG A 585 -0.56 35.07 -62.32
N PHE A 586 0.35 35.63 -63.12
CA PHE A 586 1.65 36.08 -62.62
C PHE A 586 1.52 37.24 -61.63
N GLY A 587 0.58 38.16 -61.86
CA GLY A 587 0.27 39.24 -60.91
C GLY A 587 -0.23 38.72 -59.56
N GLN A 588 -1.11 37.71 -59.56
CA GLN A 588 -1.60 37.06 -58.33
C GLN A 588 -0.48 36.32 -57.58
N LEU A 589 0.37 35.58 -58.29
CA LEU A 589 1.51 34.90 -57.69
C LEU A 589 2.51 35.89 -57.08
N TYR A 590 2.80 36.98 -57.78
CA TYR A 590 3.68 38.04 -57.28
C TYR A 590 3.10 38.68 -56.01
N ALA A 591 1.81 39.00 -56.00
CA ALA A 591 1.14 39.58 -54.83
C ALA A 591 1.17 38.64 -53.61
N LEU A 592 0.99 37.33 -53.84
CA LEU A 592 1.05 36.33 -52.78
C LEU A 592 2.47 36.21 -52.22
N LEU A 593 3.48 36.02 -53.07
CA LEU A 593 4.87 35.93 -52.65
C LEU A 593 5.34 37.20 -51.92
N MET A 594 4.96 38.39 -52.42
CA MET A 594 5.31 39.65 -51.78
C MET A 594 4.58 39.85 -50.44
N ARG A 595 3.36 39.34 -50.29
CA ARG A 595 2.66 39.34 -49.00
C ARG A 595 3.41 38.49 -47.98
N GLU A 596 3.88 37.31 -48.38
CA GLU A 596 4.67 36.42 -47.51
C GLU A 596 6.04 37.03 -47.16
N VAL A 597 6.74 37.61 -48.14
CA VAL A 597 8.00 38.33 -47.91
C VAL A 597 7.80 39.50 -46.96
N ASN A 598 6.76 40.31 -47.16
CA ASN A 598 6.49 41.45 -46.29
C ASN A 598 6.05 41.02 -44.89
N ALA A 599 5.29 39.93 -44.76
CA ALA A 599 4.94 39.37 -43.45
C ALA A 599 6.19 38.95 -42.67
N VAL A 600 7.09 38.22 -43.32
CA VAL A 600 8.37 37.78 -42.73
C VAL A 600 9.29 38.95 -42.43
N LEU A 601 9.41 39.93 -43.33
CA LEU A 601 10.22 41.13 -43.08
C LEU A 601 9.65 41.95 -41.92
N ASN A 602 8.33 42.09 -41.84
CA ASN A 602 7.70 42.78 -40.72
C ASN A 602 7.93 42.03 -39.40
N GLU A 603 7.83 40.71 -39.40
CA GLU A 603 8.10 39.86 -38.23
C GLU A 603 9.57 39.91 -37.80
N THR A 604 10.51 39.88 -38.75
CA THR A 604 11.95 39.85 -38.45
C THR A 604 12.51 41.21 -38.01
N PHE A 605 12.01 42.32 -38.55
CA PHE A 605 12.53 43.66 -38.23
C PHE A 605 11.75 44.40 -37.14
N TYR A 606 10.51 44.00 -36.83
CA TYR A 606 9.66 44.73 -35.86
C TYR A 606 9.21 43.91 -34.65
N SER A 607 9.52 42.60 -34.56
CA SER A 607 9.38 41.81 -33.33
C SER A 607 10.75 41.47 -32.74
N ASP A 608 10.90 41.55 -31.40
CA ASP A 608 12.09 41.16 -30.61
C ASP A 608 12.47 39.66 -30.84
N SER A 609 13.06 39.34 -31.99
CA SER A 609 13.15 37.96 -32.48
C SER A 609 14.56 37.45 -32.80
N ASN A 610 15.58 37.92 -32.07
CA ASN A 610 16.87 37.21 -32.04
C ASN A 610 16.71 35.75 -31.57
N ALA A 611 15.77 35.48 -30.65
CA ALA A 611 15.47 34.13 -30.13
C ALA A 611 14.78 33.22 -31.16
N LEU A 612 13.90 33.75 -32.03
CA LEU A 612 13.22 32.97 -33.05
C LEU A 612 14.16 32.62 -34.21
N MET A 613 15.09 33.52 -34.51
CA MET A 613 16.16 33.32 -35.49
C MET A 613 17.15 32.24 -35.03
N GLU A 614 17.57 32.23 -33.76
CA GLU A 614 18.39 31.15 -33.21
C GLU A 614 17.64 29.81 -33.18
N LYS A 615 16.35 29.81 -32.81
CA LYS A 615 15.51 28.60 -32.79
C LYS A 615 15.28 28.00 -34.18
N THR A 616 15.29 28.84 -35.23
CA THR A 616 15.11 28.40 -36.63
C THR A 616 16.42 28.09 -37.36
N TYR A 617 17.54 28.67 -36.91
CA TYR A 617 18.89 28.20 -37.27
C TYR A 617 19.20 26.84 -36.62
N ALA A 618 18.78 26.60 -35.37
CA ALA A 618 18.99 25.32 -34.68
C ALA A 618 18.26 24.14 -35.35
N THR A 619 17.02 24.35 -35.82
CA THR A 619 16.23 23.32 -36.52
C THR A 619 16.71 23.01 -37.94
N THR A 620 17.48 23.91 -38.59
CA THR A 620 18.02 23.68 -39.93
C THR A 620 19.43 23.06 -39.93
N GLU A 621 20.18 23.17 -38.83
CA GLU A 621 21.45 22.44 -38.61
C GLU A 621 21.28 21.06 -37.93
N GLY A 622 20.07 20.68 -37.52
CA GLY A 622 19.81 19.39 -36.85
C GLY A 622 20.28 19.34 -35.39
N ARG A 623 20.29 20.47 -34.67
CA ARG A 623 20.70 20.50 -33.25
C ARG A 623 19.47 20.29 -32.34
N PRO A 624 19.47 19.27 -31.47
CA PRO A 624 18.32 19.00 -30.59
C PRO A 624 18.19 20.06 -29.49
N THR A 625 16.95 20.33 -29.08
CA THR A 625 16.66 21.26 -27.96
C THR A 625 17.05 20.65 -26.61
N PRO A 626 17.28 21.45 -25.53
CA PRO A 626 17.60 20.92 -24.20
C PRO A 626 16.56 19.92 -23.68
N ASN A 627 15.27 20.16 -23.97
CA ASN A 627 14.19 19.26 -23.59
C ASN A 627 14.21 17.95 -24.39
N GLU A 628 14.61 17.98 -25.67
CA GLU A 628 14.82 16.77 -26.46
C GLU A 628 16.01 15.97 -25.95
N ILE A 629 17.10 16.65 -25.55
CA ILE A 629 18.27 16.00 -24.94
C ILE A 629 17.85 15.32 -23.63
N GLU A 630 17.12 16.01 -22.77
CA GLU A 630 16.60 15.45 -21.51
C GLU A 630 15.66 14.27 -21.75
N ALA A 631 14.75 14.36 -22.74
CA ALA A 631 13.85 13.26 -23.10
C ALA A 631 14.60 12.02 -23.61
N VAL A 632 15.65 12.20 -24.43
CA VAL A 632 16.50 11.09 -24.90
C VAL A 632 17.29 10.47 -23.74
N LEU A 633 17.87 11.30 -22.86
CA LEU A 633 18.60 10.83 -21.68
C LEU A 633 17.69 10.07 -20.71
N GLU A 634 16.43 10.51 -20.55
CA GLU A 634 15.44 9.84 -19.72
C GLU A 634 14.96 8.51 -20.33
N MET A 635 14.72 8.49 -21.64
CA MET A 635 14.45 7.25 -22.37
C MET A 635 15.57 6.22 -22.22
N LEU A 636 16.84 6.66 -22.32
CA LEU A 636 17.99 5.79 -22.08
C LEU A 636 18.08 5.33 -20.61
N ARG A 637 17.76 6.21 -19.65
CA ARG A 637 17.72 5.86 -18.21
C ARG A 637 16.69 4.76 -17.91
N LEU A 638 15.48 4.85 -18.48
CA LEU A 638 14.47 3.81 -18.28
C LEU A 638 14.93 2.46 -18.87
N LYS A 639 15.61 2.48 -20.02
CA LYS A 639 16.19 1.27 -20.61
C LYS A 639 17.33 0.70 -19.76
N THR A 640 18.19 1.52 -19.15
CA THR A 640 19.24 0.99 -18.26
C THR A 640 18.62 0.31 -17.04
N VAL A 641 17.63 0.95 -16.41
CA VAL A 641 16.94 0.39 -15.23
C VAL A 641 16.18 -0.89 -15.58
N GLU A 642 15.50 -0.95 -16.73
CA GLU A 642 14.87 -2.17 -17.24
C GLU A 642 15.85 -3.35 -17.30
N ASN A 643 16.99 -3.16 -17.97
CA ASN A 643 17.96 -4.23 -18.19
C ASN A 643 18.67 -4.64 -16.88
N GLU A 644 18.86 -3.71 -15.94
CA GLU A 644 19.34 -4.01 -14.59
C GLU A 644 18.39 -4.94 -13.80
N VAL A 645 17.08 -4.70 -13.91
CA VAL A 645 16.06 -5.49 -13.21
C VAL A 645 15.91 -6.87 -13.85
N ILE A 646 16.01 -6.96 -15.18
CA ILE A 646 16.00 -8.22 -15.93
C ILE A 646 17.25 -9.05 -15.63
N GLY A 647 18.37 -8.40 -15.32
CA GLY A 647 19.67 -9.04 -15.05
C GLY A 647 20.62 -9.08 -16.26
N ASP A 648 20.33 -8.34 -17.33
CA ASP A 648 21.23 -8.18 -18.49
C ASP A 648 22.20 -7.01 -18.22
N PHE A 649 23.22 -7.30 -17.42
CA PHE A 649 24.18 -6.28 -16.96
C PHE A 649 25.12 -5.78 -18.06
N GLU A 650 25.39 -6.60 -19.07
CA GLU A 650 26.24 -6.19 -20.21
C GLU A 650 25.52 -5.15 -21.08
N LYS A 651 24.26 -5.44 -21.44
CA LYS A 651 23.44 -4.48 -22.20
C LYS A 651 23.19 -3.20 -21.41
N SER A 652 22.97 -3.31 -20.08
CA SER A 652 22.83 -2.13 -19.24
C SER A 652 24.11 -1.27 -19.19
N GLU A 653 25.29 -1.88 -19.06
CA GLU A 653 26.56 -1.12 -19.06
C GLU A 653 26.75 -0.36 -20.38
N MET A 654 26.48 -1.00 -21.52
CA MET A 654 26.55 -0.33 -22.82
C MET A 654 25.60 0.86 -22.92
N LEU A 655 24.35 0.70 -22.49
CA LEU A 655 23.36 1.79 -22.50
C LEU A 655 23.73 2.96 -21.58
N HIS A 656 24.35 2.69 -20.43
CA HIS A 656 24.88 3.73 -19.55
C HIS A 656 26.03 4.50 -20.24
N LEU A 657 26.94 3.79 -20.91
CA LEU A 657 28.04 4.41 -21.66
C LEU A 657 27.53 5.23 -22.85
N ASP A 658 26.53 4.74 -23.57
CA ASP A 658 25.87 5.47 -24.66
C ASP A 658 25.20 6.75 -24.13
N ARG A 659 24.57 6.66 -22.95
CA ARG A 659 23.96 7.82 -22.27
C ARG A 659 25.01 8.85 -21.86
N ILE A 660 26.17 8.42 -21.36
CA ILE A 660 27.31 9.31 -21.07
C ILE A 660 27.80 9.97 -22.37
N ALA A 661 28.08 9.19 -23.41
CA ALA A 661 28.58 9.70 -24.68
C ALA A 661 27.63 10.72 -25.31
N TYR A 662 26.33 10.46 -25.26
CA TYR A 662 25.30 11.40 -25.72
C TYR A 662 25.31 12.70 -24.89
N ALA A 663 25.34 12.59 -23.56
CA ALA A 663 25.41 13.77 -22.68
C ALA A 663 26.69 14.60 -22.90
N GLU A 664 27.85 13.95 -23.07
CA GLU A 664 29.14 14.61 -23.33
C GLU A 664 29.15 15.34 -24.67
N GLN A 665 28.61 14.70 -25.72
CA GLN A 665 28.46 15.32 -27.03
C GLN A 665 27.71 16.65 -26.93
N HIS A 666 26.60 16.67 -26.19
CA HIS A 666 25.77 17.87 -26.08
C HIS A 666 26.32 18.90 -25.08
N ALA A 667 27.08 18.49 -24.06
CA ALA A 667 27.78 19.41 -23.16
C ALA A 667 28.96 20.14 -23.83
N ALA A 668 29.72 19.44 -24.69
CA ALA A 668 30.90 20.02 -25.36
C ALA A 668 30.55 21.15 -26.35
N HIS A 669 29.37 21.13 -26.97
CA HIS A 669 28.97 22.09 -28.00
C HIS A 669 28.50 23.44 -27.43
N VAL A 670 28.16 23.51 -26.14
CA VAL A 670 27.79 24.76 -25.44
C VAL A 670 29.02 25.66 -25.20
N HIS A 671 30.22 25.07 -25.10
CA HIS A 671 31.46 25.81 -24.82
C HIS A 671 32.13 26.49 -26.04
N ILE A 672 31.64 26.29 -27.27
CA ILE A 672 32.34 26.74 -28.49
C ILE A 672 31.95 28.18 -28.91
N HIS A 673 30.90 28.79 -28.36
CA HIS A 673 30.54 30.19 -28.62
C HIS A 673 30.66 31.08 -27.37
N PRO A 674 31.85 31.64 -27.06
CA PRO A 674 31.96 32.69 -26.07
C PRO A 674 31.51 34.02 -26.72
N LYS A 675 30.23 34.37 -26.62
CA LYS A 675 29.82 35.76 -26.89
C LYS A 675 30.13 36.59 -25.65
N SER A 676 30.96 37.62 -25.85
CA SER A 676 31.32 38.64 -24.90
C SER A 676 30.09 39.39 -24.36
N HIS A 677 29.72 39.15 -23.09
CA HIS A 677 29.32 40.11 -22.04
C HIS A 677 28.35 39.49 -21.02
N GLU A 678 28.83 39.33 -19.79
CA GLU A 678 28.17 39.44 -18.47
C GLU A 678 26.66 39.15 -18.30
N GLN A 679 26.14 38.06 -18.87
CA GLN A 679 24.93 37.41 -18.36
C GLN A 679 25.21 35.90 -18.16
N VAL A 680 24.99 35.41 -16.94
CA VAL A 680 25.14 34.00 -16.58
C VAL A 680 24.12 33.21 -17.40
N ASP A 681 24.62 32.48 -18.40
CA ASP A 681 23.80 31.68 -19.32
C ASP A 681 23.19 30.49 -18.56
N VAL A 682 21.89 30.59 -18.22
CA VAL A 682 21.12 29.55 -17.50
C VAL A 682 21.18 28.18 -18.21
N GLY A 683 21.42 28.17 -19.53
CA GLY A 683 21.54 26.95 -20.34
C GLY A 683 22.87 26.17 -20.20
N ALA A 684 23.97 26.81 -19.79
CA ALA A 684 25.25 26.10 -19.60
C ALA A 684 25.30 25.34 -18.26
N ALA A 685 24.64 25.89 -17.24
CA ALA A 685 24.49 25.25 -15.93
C ALA A 685 23.62 23.97 -16.02
N SER A 686 22.57 23.96 -16.86
CA SER A 686 21.68 22.81 -16.99
C SER A 686 22.33 21.61 -17.70
N ALA A 687 23.13 21.83 -18.74
CA ALA A 687 23.81 20.74 -19.46
C ALA A 687 24.87 20.03 -18.61
N SER A 688 25.63 20.79 -17.81
CA SER A 688 26.64 20.25 -16.89
C SER A 688 25.99 19.44 -15.76
N GLN A 689 24.83 19.90 -15.25
CA GLN A 689 24.04 19.18 -14.26
C GLN A 689 23.49 17.84 -14.81
N LEU A 690 22.98 17.84 -16.04
CA LEU A 690 22.51 16.62 -16.71
C LEU A 690 23.64 15.60 -16.87
N LEU A 691 24.82 16.04 -17.33
CA LEU A 691 25.99 15.17 -17.47
C LEU A 691 26.44 14.59 -16.12
N MET A 692 26.42 15.40 -15.05
CA MET A 692 26.73 14.91 -13.70
C MET A 692 25.75 13.81 -13.25
N ASN A 693 24.45 14.01 -13.45
CA ASN A 693 23.42 13.03 -13.09
C ASN A 693 23.65 11.71 -13.83
N VAL A 694 24.02 11.76 -15.12
CA VAL A 694 24.32 10.58 -15.93
C VAL A 694 25.53 9.81 -15.39
N TRP A 695 26.62 10.50 -15.04
CA TRP A 695 27.79 9.88 -14.40
C TRP A 695 27.45 9.27 -13.03
N TYR A 696 26.58 9.92 -12.26
CA TYR A 696 26.15 9.42 -10.96
C TYR A 696 25.31 8.14 -11.07
N ASP A 697 24.40 8.07 -12.05
CA ASP A 697 23.63 6.86 -12.33
C ASP A 697 24.55 5.69 -12.74
N TYR A 698 25.53 5.94 -13.61
CA TYR A 698 26.52 4.92 -13.98
C TYR A 698 27.38 4.47 -12.80
N ALA A 699 27.74 5.39 -11.89
CA ALA A 699 28.44 5.04 -10.67
C ALA A 699 27.60 4.10 -9.81
N ARG A 700 26.31 4.40 -9.59
CA ARG A 700 25.40 3.52 -8.84
C ARG A 700 25.27 2.14 -9.47
N PHE A 701 25.17 2.06 -10.79
CA PHE A 701 25.20 0.80 -11.52
C PHE A 701 26.50 0.01 -11.27
N CYS A 702 27.66 0.68 -11.34
CA CYS A 702 28.95 0.04 -11.06
C CYS A 702 29.04 -0.47 -9.62
N ILE A 703 28.51 0.28 -8.63
CA ILE A 703 28.44 -0.18 -7.23
C ILE A 703 27.57 -1.43 -7.13
N ALA A 704 26.39 -1.42 -7.76
CA ALA A 704 25.47 -2.56 -7.76
C ALA A 704 26.06 -3.84 -8.37
N GLN A 705 27.03 -3.70 -9.28
CA GLN A 705 27.80 -4.80 -9.88
C GLN A 705 29.10 -5.14 -9.14
N THR A 706 29.33 -4.58 -7.94
CA THR A 706 30.57 -4.72 -7.14
C THR A 706 31.85 -4.25 -7.87
N ARG A 707 31.73 -3.42 -8.90
CA ARG A 707 32.85 -2.83 -9.66
C ARG A 707 33.28 -1.49 -9.05
N LEU A 708 33.74 -1.56 -7.80
CA LEU A 708 33.95 -0.39 -6.93
C LEU A 708 35.01 0.60 -7.46
N GLU A 709 36.05 0.15 -8.15
CA GLU A 709 37.07 1.03 -8.73
C GLU A 709 36.50 1.90 -9.86
N LYS A 710 35.70 1.31 -10.77
CA LYS A 710 35.01 2.03 -11.84
C LYS A 710 34.00 3.03 -11.25
N ALA A 711 33.26 2.62 -10.22
CA ALA A 711 32.34 3.51 -9.51
C ALA A 711 33.07 4.72 -8.90
N GLY A 712 34.20 4.50 -8.22
CA GLY A 712 35.02 5.57 -7.67
C GLY A 712 35.51 6.55 -8.74
N ALA A 713 35.95 6.04 -9.90
CA ALA A 713 36.37 6.88 -11.02
C ALA A 713 35.20 7.71 -11.60
N ALA A 714 34.01 7.13 -11.77
CA ALA A 714 32.81 7.81 -12.24
C ALA A 714 32.37 8.93 -11.27
N LEU A 715 32.36 8.67 -9.96
CA LEU A 715 32.04 9.67 -8.93
C LEU A 715 33.05 10.82 -8.91
N GLN A 716 34.33 10.54 -9.17
CA GLN A 716 35.33 11.60 -9.34
C GLN A 716 35.06 12.47 -10.58
N GLN A 717 34.48 11.93 -11.66
CA GLN A 717 34.05 12.75 -12.80
C GLN A 717 32.89 13.67 -12.40
N CYS A 718 31.92 13.18 -11.63
CA CYS A 718 30.85 14.04 -11.08
C CYS A 718 31.44 15.24 -10.31
N LEU A 719 32.39 14.98 -9.41
CA LEU A 719 33.02 16.03 -8.58
C LEU A 719 33.93 16.99 -9.37
N ARG A 720 34.40 16.59 -10.57
CA ARG A 720 35.12 17.50 -11.48
C ARG A 720 34.18 18.45 -12.21
N LEU A 721 32.94 18.02 -12.48
CA LEU A 721 31.91 18.84 -13.11
C LEU A 721 31.32 19.83 -12.10
N ASP A 722 31.04 19.35 -10.88
CA ASP A 722 30.52 20.16 -9.78
C ASP A 722 31.19 19.79 -8.45
N SER A 723 32.03 20.69 -7.95
CA SER A 723 32.79 20.47 -6.70
C SER A 723 31.91 20.39 -5.43
N PRO A 724 30.85 21.20 -5.25
CA PRO A 724 29.96 21.13 -4.08
C PRO A 724 28.90 20.01 -4.13
N ALA A 725 28.96 19.07 -5.08
CA ALA A 725 27.94 18.03 -5.19
C ALA A 725 28.00 17.01 -4.02
N ILE A 726 27.13 17.17 -3.02
CA ILE A 726 27.13 16.35 -1.79
C ILE A 726 26.81 14.87 -2.04
N ARG A 727 25.80 14.54 -2.86
CA ARG A 727 25.37 13.14 -3.07
C ARG A 727 26.48 12.27 -3.70
N PRO A 728 27.16 12.68 -4.79
CA PRO A 728 28.32 11.97 -5.31
C PRO A 728 29.46 11.83 -4.28
N LEU A 729 29.69 12.86 -3.46
CA LEU A 729 30.74 12.85 -2.46
C LEU A 729 30.47 11.83 -1.34
N LEU A 730 29.23 11.75 -0.84
CA LEU A 730 28.81 10.72 0.12
C LEU A 730 28.95 9.31 -0.44
N ALA A 731 28.52 9.10 -1.68
CA ALA A 731 28.67 7.82 -2.37
C ALA A 731 30.14 7.44 -2.53
N LEU A 732 31.01 8.42 -2.83
CA LEU A 732 32.46 8.19 -2.97
C LEU A 732 33.08 7.76 -1.64
N VAL A 733 32.71 8.42 -0.54
CA VAL A 733 33.15 8.03 0.81
C VAL A 733 32.70 6.59 1.11
N ALA A 734 31.43 6.27 0.87
CA ALA A 734 30.91 4.93 1.13
C ALA A 734 31.62 3.84 0.30
N VAL A 735 31.93 4.11 -0.97
CA VAL A 735 32.73 3.20 -1.83
C VAL A 735 34.16 3.03 -1.31
N GLN A 736 34.82 4.10 -0.83
CA GLN A 736 36.16 3.99 -0.24
C GLN A 736 36.13 3.20 1.09
N CYS A 737 35.08 3.34 1.89
CA CYS A 737 34.85 2.53 3.09
C CYS A 737 34.71 1.05 2.74
N GLU A 738 33.94 0.71 1.71
CA GLU A 738 33.78 -0.68 1.23
C GLU A 738 35.10 -1.27 0.71
N LEU A 739 35.91 -0.46 0.00
CA LEU A 739 37.27 -0.81 -0.43
C LEU A 739 38.30 -0.88 0.73
N ARG A 740 37.90 -0.50 1.95
CA ARG A 740 38.76 -0.39 3.14
C ARG A 740 39.93 0.61 2.97
N ASP A 741 39.82 1.57 2.07
CA ASP A 741 40.78 2.67 1.94
C ASP A 741 40.34 3.86 2.81
N PHE A 742 40.53 3.69 4.11
CA PHE A 742 40.10 4.67 5.10
C PHE A 742 40.91 5.98 5.08
N VAL A 743 42.11 5.97 4.50
CA VAL A 743 42.94 7.19 4.36
C VAL A 743 42.29 8.13 3.34
N ARG A 744 41.90 7.60 2.18
CA ARG A 744 41.15 8.38 1.19
C ARG A 744 39.75 8.71 1.70
N ALA A 745 39.05 7.75 2.32
CA ALA A 745 37.71 7.98 2.87
C ALA A 745 37.69 9.14 3.88
N GLU A 746 38.69 9.24 4.77
CA GLU A 746 38.82 10.34 5.71
C GLU A 746 38.92 11.70 5.00
N SER A 747 39.74 11.79 3.96
CA SER A 747 39.91 13.07 3.24
C SER A 747 38.61 13.54 2.59
N PHE A 748 37.88 12.61 1.98
CA PHE A 748 36.62 12.91 1.31
C PHE A 748 35.48 13.20 2.30
N VAL A 749 35.41 12.48 3.43
CA VAL A 749 34.33 12.69 4.41
C VAL A 749 34.46 14.03 5.13
N LYS A 750 35.69 14.52 5.36
CA LYS A 750 35.91 15.89 5.86
C LYS A 750 35.33 16.93 4.89
N ASN A 751 35.58 16.76 3.60
CA ASN A 751 35.00 17.64 2.58
C ASN A 751 33.47 17.51 2.55
N ALA A 752 32.93 16.30 2.71
CA ALA A 752 31.48 16.05 2.73
C ALA A 752 30.79 16.76 3.90
N VAL A 753 31.40 16.74 5.09
CA VAL A 753 30.87 17.44 6.26
C VAL A 753 30.90 18.95 6.04
N ILE A 754 32.00 19.51 5.52
CA ILE A 754 32.11 20.96 5.25
C ILE A 754 31.02 21.41 4.28
N GLU A 755 30.82 20.68 3.19
CA GLU A 755 29.83 21.03 2.16
C GLU A 755 28.40 20.85 2.67
N ALA A 756 28.13 19.80 3.45
CA ALA A 756 26.83 19.57 4.05
C ALA A 756 26.49 20.61 5.12
N GLU A 757 27.47 21.08 5.91
CA GLU A 757 27.29 22.19 6.86
C GLU A 757 27.05 23.53 6.15
N ALA A 758 27.71 23.77 5.01
CA ALA A 758 27.48 24.95 4.18
C ALA A 758 26.06 24.95 3.57
N SER A 759 25.61 23.80 3.06
CA SER A 759 24.26 23.63 2.49
C SER A 759 23.14 23.66 3.55
N ALA A 760 23.42 23.25 4.78
CA ALA A 760 22.47 23.37 5.90
C ALA A 760 22.20 24.84 6.28
N GLN A 761 23.16 25.74 6.05
CA GLN A 761 22.99 27.17 6.32
C GLN A 761 22.12 27.88 5.27
N SER A 762 21.98 27.32 4.06
CA SER A 762 21.10 27.86 3.00
C SER A 762 19.62 27.50 3.15
N GLY A 763 19.23 26.69 4.13
CA GLY A 763 17.83 26.44 4.50
C GLY A 763 17.08 25.37 3.68
N ASP A 764 17.78 24.52 2.91
CA ASP A 764 17.15 23.43 2.17
C ASP A 764 16.95 22.18 3.06
N GLY A 765 15.71 21.70 3.20
CA GLY A 765 15.36 20.56 4.07
C GLY A 765 16.02 19.23 3.67
N ALA A 766 16.38 19.05 2.40
CA ALA A 766 17.12 17.89 1.91
C ALA A 766 18.60 17.87 2.36
N SER A 767 19.15 19.01 2.79
CA SER A 767 20.55 19.13 3.21
C SER A 767 20.84 18.48 4.57
N ALA A 768 19.85 18.46 5.47
CA ALA A 768 20.04 17.97 6.84
C ALA A 768 20.19 16.44 6.91
N GLY A 769 19.48 15.70 6.06
CA GLY A 769 19.67 14.24 5.91
C GLY A 769 21.04 13.89 5.32
N CYS A 770 21.51 14.65 4.33
CA CYS A 770 22.85 14.48 3.76
C CYS A 770 23.95 14.80 4.79
N SER A 771 23.75 15.84 5.61
CA SER A 771 24.66 16.18 6.72
C SER A 771 24.70 15.08 7.78
N ALA A 772 23.56 14.54 8.17
CA ALA A 772 23.51 13.41 9.09
C ALA A 772 24.25 12.17 8.56
N LEU A 773 24.07 11.84 7.28
CA LEU A 773 24.79 10.76 6.60
C LEU A 773 26.30 11.04 6.52
N ALA A 774 26.72 12.29 6.27
CA ALA A 774 28.13 12.68 6.27
C ALA A 774 28.79 12.41 7.64
N HIS A 775 28.14 12.85 8.72
CA HIS A 775 28.61 12.62 10.09
C HIS A 775 28.58 11.12 10.46
N ALA A 776 27.56 10.37 10.02
CA ALA A 776 27.48 8.92 10.25
C ALA A 776 28.59 8.16 9.52
N LEU A 777 28.89 8.50 8.26
CA LEU A 777 30.03 7.96 7.51
C LEU A 777 31.36 8.34 8.17
N PHE A 778 31.47 9.54 8.73
CA PHE A 778 32.69 9.95 9.42
C PHE A 778 32.92 9.13 10.71
N ALA A 779 31.85 8.92 11.48
CA ALA A 779 31.88 8.02 12.63
C ALA A 779 32.24 6.58 12.22
N TYR A 780 31.71 6.09 11.09
CA TYR A 780 32.08 4.80 10.53
C TYR A 780 33.58 4.69 10.27
N VAL A 781 34.18 5.68 9.58
CA VAL A 781 35.62 5.71 9.30
C VAL A 781 36.44 5.65 10.59
N PHE A 782 36.09 6.41 11.63
CA PHE A 782 36.79 6.34 12.91
C PHE A 782 36.64 4.99 13.62
N SER A 783 35.48 4.34 13.50
CA SER A 783 35.24 3.05 14.15
C SER A 783 36.03 1.90 13.53
N GLN A 784 36.27 1.96 12.22
CA GLN A 784 36.93 0.89 11.47
C GLN A 784 38.44 1.13 11.27
N PHE A 785 38.91 2.37 11.37
CA PHE A 785 40.32 2.70 11.14
C PHE A 785 41.15 2.46 12.41
N GLU A 786 41.84 1.33 12.45
CA GLU A 786 42.63 0.86 13.59
C GLU A 786 43.62 1.92 14.10
N GLY A 787 43.60 2.18 15.41
CA GLY A 787 44.59 3.01 16.11
C GLY A 787 44.32 4.52 16.14
N LYS A 788 43.28 5.01 15.46
CA LYS A 788 43.02 6.47 15.35
C LYS A 788 42.02 7.03 16.37
N ASP A 789 41.07 6.20 16.83
CA ASP A 789 40.21 6.53 17.97
C ASP A 789 40.29 5.43 19.03
N PRO A 790 41.42 5.31 19.76
CA PRO A 790 41.59 4.29 20.79
C PRO A 790 40.60 4.47 21.97
N THR A 791 39.98 5.64 22.10
CA THR A 791 39.05 5.97 23.18
C THR A 791 37.57 5.87 22.80
N GLY A 792 37.23 5.77 21.51
CA GLY A 792 35.85 5.83 21.02
C GLY A 792 35.19 7.21 21.16
N ASN A 793 35.95 8.26 21.44
CA ASN A 793 35.39 9.60 21.70
C ASN A 793 35.05 10.35 20.41
N TYR A 794 35.86 10.18 19.36
CA TYR A 794 35.64 10.83 18.08
C TYR A 794 34.46 10.20 17.34
N THR A 795 34.36 8.87 17.39
CA THR A 795 33.18 8.13 16.88
C THR A 795 31.90 8.61 17.56
N LEU A 796 31.86 8.64 18.89
CA LEU A 796 30.69 9.09 19.65
C LEU A 796 30.33 10.55 19.36
N PHE A 797 31.32 11.43 19.26
CA PHE A 797 31.11 12.85 18.97
C PHE A 797 30.41 13.08 17.62
N GLU A 798 30.88 12.41 16.56
CA GLU A 798 30.28 12.52 15.23
C GLU A 798 28.88 11.87 15.17
N LEU A 799 28.65 10.77 15.91
CA LEU A 799 27.32 10.15 16.02
C LEU A 799 26.30 11.07 16.71
N LEU A 800 26.71 11.79 17.76
CA LEU A 800 25.84 12.75 18.44
C LEU A 800 25.49 13.94 17.54
N LYS A 801 26.40 14.39 16.67
CA LYS A 801 26.10 15.39 15.65
C LYS A 801 25.11 14.86 14.62
N ALA A 802 25.33 13.66 14.08
CA ALA A 802 24.42 13.03 13.14
C ALA A 802 23.00 12.90 13.73
N GLN A 803 22.90 12.45 14.98
CA GLN A 803 21.64 12.37 15.72
C GLN A 803 20.95 13.75 15.83
N LYS A 804 21.70 14.79 16.19
CA LYS A 804 21.17 16.15 16.29
C LYS A 804 20.64 16.67 14.94
N MET A 805 21.35 16.42 13.84
CA MET A 805 20.93 16.86 12.51
C MET A 805 19.63 16.16 12.07
N LEU A 806 19.49 14.87 12.39
CA LEU A 806 18.27 14.11 12.13
C LEU A 806 17.09 14.61 12.97
N GLN A 807 17.31 15.10 14.19
CA GLN A 807 16.25 15.69 15.01
C GLN A 807 15.77 17.06 14.48
N ILE A 808 16.63 17.81 13.79
CA ILE A 808 16.30 19.14 13.26
C ILE A 808 15.51 19.06 11.94
N SER A 809 15.71 18.03 11.12
CA SER A 809 15.13 17.95 9.77
C SER A 809 13.65 17.53 9.71
N ILE A 810 13.07 17.05 10.81
CA ILE A 810 11.76 16.36 10.85
C ILE A 810 10.64 17.30 11.29
N GLY A 811 10.67 18.53 10.78
CA GLY A 811 9.64 19.53 11.07
C GLY A 811 8.34 19.37 10.25
N ASN A 812 8.29 18.52 9.21
CA ASN A 812 7.15 18.49 8.27
C ASN A 812 6.76 17.12 7.66
N VAL A 813 7.38 16.00 8.03
CA VAL A 813 6.98 14.66 7.56
C VAL A 813 6.82 13.74 8.77
N LYS A 814 5.67 13.07 8.87
CA LYS A 814 5.40 12.09 9.92
C LYS A 814 6.37 10.92 9.77
N GLN A 815 6.93 10.47 10.90
CA GLN A 815 7.74 9.26 11.09
C GLN A 815 9.23 9.39 10.75
N ARG A 816 10.05 9.61 11.79
CA ARG A 816 11.39 9.00 12.02
C ARG A 816 12.03 9.65 13.26
N ASP A 817 11.43 9.52 14.46
CA ASP A 817 12.02 10.05 15.69
C ASP A 817 13.31 9.31 16.04
N ILE A 818 14.45 9.88 15.67
CA ILE A 818 15.77 9.30 15.92
C ILE A 818 16.21 9.71 17.33
N SER A 819 15.95 8.82 18.29
CA SER A 819 16.21 9.06 19.71
C SER A 819 17.56 8.53 20.21
N CYS A 820 18.23 7.68 19.42
CA CYS A 820 19.44 6.97 19.85
C CYS A 820 20.51 6.87 18.76
N VAL A 821 21.75 6.62 19.19
CA VAL A 821 22.90 6.41 18.32
C VAL A 821 22.76 5.15 17.46
N SER A 822 22.10 4.10 17.98
CA SER A 822 21.81 2.87 17.21
C SER A 822 20.98 3.18 15.95
N ALA A 823 20.01 4.08 16.02
CA ALA A 823 19.21 4.49 14.86
C ALA A 823 20.03 5.20 13.77
N VAL A 824 21.08 5.95 14.15
CA VAL A 824 22.01 6.56 13.17
C VAL A 824 22.73 5.48 12.36
N TRP A 825 23.15 4.39 13.01
CA TRP A 825 23.77 3.25 12.34
C TRP A 825 22.80 2.50 11.42
N ILE A 826 21.53 2.34 11.82
CA ILE A 826 20.50 1.72 10.96
C ILE A 826 20.25 2.58 9.72
N ILE A 827 20.25 3.91 9.84
CA ILE A 827 20.11 4.83 8.69
C ILE A 827 21.32 4.75 7.76
N LEU A 828 22.54 4.66 8.31
CA LEU A 828 23.73 4.41 7.50
C LEU A 828 23.63 3.05 6.77
N ALA A 829 23.14 2.03 7.46
CA ALA A 829 22.92 0.71 6.88
C ALA A 829 21.86 0.75 5.76
N GLU A 830 20.76 1.49 5.94
CA GLU A 830 19.71 1.72 4.94
C GLU A 830 20.31 2.37 3.68
N TYR A 831 21.08 3.45 3.85
CA TYR A 831 21.77 4.10 2.73
C TYR A 831 22.76 3.17 2.00
N ALA A 832 23.58 2.42 2.76
CA ALA A 832 24.52 1.47 2.19
C ALA A 832 23.80 0.32 1.47
N HIS A 833 22.68 -0.16 2.00
CA HIS A 833 21.84 -1.22 1.42
C HIS A 833 21.20 -0.75 0.11
N GLU A 834 20.67 0.46 0.06
CA GLU A 834 20.16 1.08 -1.18
C GLU A 834 21.24 1.22 -2.26
N CYS A 835 22.49 1.46 -1.85
CA CYS A 835 23.65 1.49 -2.74
C CYS A 835 24.17 0.09 -3.09
N ARG A 836 23.72 -0.98 -2.43
CA ARG A 836 24.25 -2.36 -2.50
C ARG A 836 25.70 -2.52 -2.02
N LEU A 837 26.10 -1.73 -1.03
CA LEU A 837 27.40 -1.81 -0.34
C LEU A 837 27.28 -2.75 0.88
N TRP A 838 27.27 -4.06 0.60
CA TRP A 838 26.92 -5.09 1.58
C TRP A 838 27.85 -5.14 2.80
N GLY A 839 29.15 -4.88 2.63
CA GLY A 839 30.12 -4.88 3.72
C GLY A 839 29.87 -3.74 4.72
N VAL A 840 29.66 -2.52 4.22
CA VAL A 840 29.28 -1.37 5.05
C VAL A 840 27.91 -1.61 5.70
N THR A 841 26.91 -2.13 4.98
CA THR A 841 25.59 -2.47 5.56
C THR A 841 25.74 -3.45 6.73
N GLN A 842 26.45 -4.57 6.54
CA GLN A 842 26.63 -5.59 7.56
C GLN A 842 27.33 -5.03 8.81
N GLN A 843 28.40 -4.25 8.61
CA GLN A 843 29.14 -3.63 9.71
C GLN A 843 28.32 -2.56 10.44
N ALA A 844 27.59 -1.72 9.71
CA ALA A 844 26.72 -0.71 10.31
C ALA A 844 25.61 -1.36 11.16
N LEU A 845 25.03 -2.48 10.72
CA LEU A 845 24.05 -3.23 11.52
C LEU A 845 24.66 -3.85 12.78
N GLN A 846 25.87 -4.40 12.70
CA GLN A 846 26.60 -4.90 13.88
C GLN A 846 26.89 -3.78 14.89
N LEU A 847 27.28 -2.59 14.41
CA LEU A 847 27.49 -1.40 15.25
C LEU A 847 26.17 -0.85 15.82
N ALA A 848 25.06 -0.98 15.10
CA ALA A 848 23.75 -0.65 15.61
C ALA A 848 23.39 -1.52 16.82
N ASP A 849 23.68 -2.83 16.74
CA ASP A 849 23.42 -3.77 17.83
C ASP A 849 24.36 -3.58 19.03
N SER A 850 25.64 -3.32 18.79
CA SER A 850 26.59 -3.06 19.89
C SER A 850 26.26 -1.78 20.65
N ASN A 851 25.68 -0.79 19.97
CA ASN A 851 25.38 0.52 20.52
C ASN A 851 23.94 0.66 21.01
N LEU A 852 23.12 -0.39 20.92
CA LEU A 852 21.74 -0.39 21.41
C LEU A 852 21.73 -0.61 22.93
N LYS A 853 21.40 0.44 23.68
CA LYS A 853 21.22 0.36 25.14
C LYS A 853 19.78 -0.03 25.48
N SER A 854 19.57 -0.58 26.67
CA SER A 854 18.24 -0.98 27.16
C SER A 854 17.19 0.15 27.24
N ARG A 855 17.60 1.42 27.10
CA ARG A 855 16.73 2.61 27.14
C ARG A 855 16.53 3.28 25.77
N ASP A 856 17.15 2.76 24.72
CA ASP A 856 17.13 3.36 23.39
C ASP A 856 15.81 3.04 22.67
N ILE A 857 15.23 4.03 21.99
CA ILE A 857 13.95 3.88 21.27
C ILE A 857 14.25 3.92 19.77
N VAL A 858 13.95 2.81 19.10
CA VAL A 858 14.00 2.70 17.64
C VAL A 858 12.56 2.62 17.13
N CYS A 859 12.19 3.48 16.18
CA CYS A 859 10.85 3.48 15.61
C CYS A 859 10.54 2.15 14.91
N ALA A 860 9.25 1.86 14.72
CA ALA A 860 8.79 0.62 14.09
C ALA A 860 9.39 0.45 12.68
N GLU A 861 9.38 1.50 11.86
CA GLU A 861 9.93 1.51 10.50
C GLU A 861 11.42 1.09 10.48
N LEU A 862 12.27 1.70 11.32
CA LEU A 862 13.69 1.35 11.38
C LEU A 862 13.91 -0.10 11.88
N ARG A 863 13.06 -0.62 12.77
CA ARG A 863 13.12 -2.01 13.21
C ARG A 863 12.78 -2.98 12.07
N VAL A 864 11.73 -2.67 11.31
CA VAL A 864 11.30 -3.47 10.15
C VAL A 864 12.39 -3.45 9.07
N MET A 865 12.90 -2.27 8.74
CA MET A 865 13.99 -2.09 7.78
C MET A 865 15.26 -2.81 8.23
N LYS A 866 15.62 -2.74 9.51
CA LYS A 866 16.74 -3.51 10.07
C LYS A 866 16.60 -4.99 9.74
N ARG A 867 15.44 -5.59 10.05
CA ARG A 867 15.20 -7.02 9.80
C ARG A 867 15.14 -7.36 8.31
N ALA A 868 14.58 -6.50 7.47
CA ALA A 868 14.59 -6.67 6.03
C ALA A 868 16.02 -6.68 5.45
N MET A 869 16.88 -5.75 5.90
CA MET A 869 18.30 -5.70 5.51
C MET A 869 19.08 -6.93 6.00
N GLU A 870 18.86 -7.37 7.25
CA GLU A 870 19.46 -8.61 7.77
C GLU A 870 19.05 -9.83 6.95
N ALA A 871 17.78 -9.90 6.53
CA ALA A 871 17.27 -10.98 5.68
C ALA A 871 17.94 -10.97 4.31
N ASP A 872 18.08 -9.80 3.66
CA ASP A 872 18.78 -9.67 2.39
C ASP A 872 20.26 -10.09 2.50
N LEU A 873 20.96 -9.65 3.56
CA LEU A 873 22.34 -10.06 3.82
C LEU A 873 22.46 -11.58 4.01
N CYS A 874 21.52 -12.21 4.74
CA CYS A 874 21.50 -13.68 4.88
C CYS A 874 21.38 -14.40 3.54
N LEU A 875 20.68 -13.84 2.57
CA LEU A 875 20.51 -14.41 1.23
C LEU A 875 21.76 -14.24 0.34
N ILE A 876 22.62 -13.28 0.66
CA ILE A 876 23.87 -12.99 -0.07
C ILE A 876 25.03 -13.80 0.52
N ASP A 877 25.15 -13.84 1.85
CA ASP A 877 26.21 -14.56 2.57
C ASP A 877 26.03 -16.09 2.53
N GLY A 878 24.80 -16.57 2.32
CA GLY A 878 24.48 -17.98 2.25
C GLY A 878 24.96 -18.63 0.96
N VAL A 879 25.92 -19.55 1.04
CA VAL A 879 26.16 -20.55 0.00
C VAL A 879 24.87 -21.33 -0.20
N ALA A 880 24.09 -20.95 -1.22
CA ALA A 880 22.87 -21.58 -1.77
C ALA A 880 22.37 -22.83 -1.01
N GLY A 881 21.88 -22.65 0.21
CA GLY A 881 21.39 -23.72 1.07
C GLY A 881 20.03 -23.36 1.67
N GLU A 882 19.15 -24.34 1.80
CA GLU A 882 17.78 -24.18 2.36
C GLU A 882 17.76 -23.51 3.75
N GLY A 883 18.87 -23.59 4.50
CA GLY A 883 19.05 -22.93 5.80
C GLY A 883 19.10 -21.39 5.75
N ALA A 884 19.59 -20.79 4.67
CA ALA A 884 19.67 -19.32 4.55
C ALA A 884 18.29 -18.70 4.27
N ALA A 885 17.52 -19.33 3.38
CA ALA A 885 16.17 -18.89 3.04
C ALA A 885 15.22 -19.00 4.23
N SER A 886 15.29 -20.08 5.00
CA SER A 886 14.47 -20.25 6.22
C SER A 886 14.80 -19.22 7.30
N ARG A 887 16.09 -18.87 7.49
CA ARG A 887 16.49 -17.78 8.39
C ARG A 887 15.96 -16.43 7.92
N ALA A 888 16.07 -16.13 6.63
CA ALA A 888 15.54 -14.88 6.05
C ALA A 888 14.02 -14.78 6.22
N ILE A 889 13.27 -15.86 5.96
CA ILE A 889 11.82 -15.92 6.18
C ILE A 889 11.48 -15.59 7.64
N LYS A 890 12.19 -16.17 8.60
CA LYS A 890 11.95 -15.89 10.03
C LYS A 890 12.18 -14.42 10.37
N LEU A 891 13.27 -13.82 9.90
CA LEU A 891 13.56 -12.40 10.11
C LEU A 891 12.47 -11.49 9.51
N LEU A 892 11.97 -11.83 8.33
CA LEU A 892 10.90 -11.08 7.66
C LEU A 892 9.54 -11.27 8.34
N GLN A 893 9.25 -12.46 8.87
CA GLN A 893 8.06 -12.69 9.71
C GLN A 893 8.14 -11.86 10.99
N GLU A 894 9.29 -11.84 11.68
CA GLU A 894 9.51 -10.95 12.84
C GLU A 894 9.33 -9.47 12.47
N ALA A 895 9.71 -9.07 11.25
CA ALA A 895 9.50 -7.71 10.75
C ALA A 895 8.00 -7.41 10.54
N LEU A 896 7.27 -8.34 9.93
CA LEU A 896 5.82 -8.21 9.69
C LEU A 896 4.98 -8.31 10.98
N GLU A 897 5.52 -8.92 12.06
CA GLU A 897 4.91 -8.83 13.39
C GLU A 897 4.96 -7.40 13.96
N VAL A 898 5.94 -6.59 13.56
CA VAL A 898 6.09 -5.18 14.00
C VAL A 898 5.23 -4.24 13.16
N ASP A 899 5.20 -4.44 11.84
CA ASP A 899 4.32 -3.73 10.92
C ASP A 899 3.84 -4.68 9.81
N ALA A 900 2.58 -5.10 9.93
CA ALA A 900 1.96 -6.02 8.98
C ALA A 900 1.73 -5.42 7.59
N SER A 901 1.84 -4.11 7.42
CA SER A 901 1.58 -3.41 6.15
C SER A 901 2.85 -2.97 5.41
N HIS A 902 4.03 -3.28 5.94
CA HIS A 902 5.28 -2.73 5.42
C HIS A 902 5.65 -3.31 4.03
N PRO A 903 5.73 -2.49 2.96
CA PRO A 903 5.85 -3.00 1.59
C PRO A 903 7.20 -3.66 1.29
N VAL A 904 8.30 -3.15 1.87
CA VAL A 904 9.65 -3.73 1.64
C VAL A 904 9.75 -5.12 2.25
N ALA A 905 9.14 -5.36 3.41
CA ALA A 905 9.18 -6.66 4.07
C ALA A 905 8.39 -7.70 3.27
N TRP A 906 7.19 -7.34 2.82
CA TRP A 906 6.38 -8.17 1.92
C TRP A 906 7.06 -8.45 0.58
N PHE A 907 7.68 -7.43 -0.02
CA PHE A 907 8.43 -7.58 -1.26
C PHE A 907 9.58 -8.55 -1.07
N THR A 908 10.47 -8.32 -0.10
CA THR A 908 11.62 -9.20 0.15
C THR A 908 11.15 -10.62 0.45
N LEU A 909 10.12 -10.81 1.27
CA LEU A 909 9.56 -12.13 1.59
C LEU A 909 9.04 -12.86 0.34
N GLY A 910 8.28 -12.17 -0.50
CA GLY A 910 7.81 -12.71 -1.78
C GLY A 910 8.97 -13.14 -2.68
N THR A 911 10.08 -12.39 -2.67
CA THR A 911 11.25 -12.72 -3.48
C THR A 911 12.03 -13.92 -2.94
N VAL A 912 12.04 -14.14 -1.62
CA VAL A 912 12.58 -15.36 -1.02
C VAL A 912 11.74 -16.58 -1.40
N TYR A 913 10.41 -16.46 -1.34
CA TYR A 913 9.53 -17.55 -1.75
C TYR A 913 9.59 -17.85 -3.25
N LEU A 914 9.76 -16.85 -4.12
CA LEU A 914 9.98 -17.10 -5.55
C LEU A 914 11.26 -17.89 -5.85
N ARG A 915 12.26 -17.83 -4.98
CA ARG A 915 13.47 -18.68 -5.11
C ARG A 915 13.23 -20.12 -4.66
N GLN A 916 12.13 -20.40 -3.95
CA GLN A 916 11.70 -21.73 -3.55
C GLN A 916 10.60 -22.21 -4.50
N ASP A 917 10.94 -23.01 -5.51
CA ASP A 917 10.01 -23.44 -6.57
C ASP A 917 8.71 -24.11 -6.06
N SER A 918 8.68 -24.60 -4.81
CA SER A 918 7.51 -25.22 -4.19
C SER A 918 6.46 -24.23 -3.66
N GLN A 919 6.74 -22.93 -3.62
CA GLN A 919 5.92 -21.93 -2.91
C GLN A 919 5.47 -20.73 -3.76
N THR A 920 5.31 -20.88 -5.07
CA THR A 920 4.93 -19.79 -5.98
C THR A 920 3.61 -19.09 -5.61
N LYS A 921 2.63 -19.83 -5.06
CA LYS A 921 1.33 -19.24 -4.67
C LYS A 921 1.44 -18.28 -3.48
N THR A 922 2.18 -18.66 -2.44
CA THR A 922 2.40 -17.79 -1.27
C THR A 922 3.28 -16.60 -1.64
N ALA A 923 4.22 -16.77 -2.57
CA ALA A 923 5.02 -15.69 -3.12
C ALA A 923 4.16 -14.62 -3.82
N ILE A 924 3.18 -15.04 -4.63
CA ILE A 924 2.24 -14.13 -5.31
C ILE A 924 1.42 -13.35 -4.28
N GLU A 925 0.90 -14.01 -3.25
CA GLU A 925 0.14 -13.35 -2.18
C GLU A 925 0.98 -12.27 -1.48
N CYS A 926 2.23 -12.58 -1.12
CA CYS A 926 3.15 -11.61 -0.51
C CYS A 926 3.40 -10.39 -1.42
N LEU A 927 3.63 -10.62 -2.71
CA LEU A 927 3.89 -9.54 -3.66
C LEU A 927 2.65 -8.68 -3.93
N LEU A 928 1.44 -9.27 -3.90
CA LEU A 928 0.18 -8.51 -3.98
C LEU A 928 0.00 -7.58 -2.77
N ARG A 929 0.32 -8.05 -1.55
CA ARG A 929 0.32 -7.20 -0.35
C ARG A 929 1.32 -6.05 -0.42
N ALA A 930 2.51 -6.29 -0.99
CA ALA A 930 3.46 -5.21 -1.25
C ALA A 930 2.90 -4.18 -2.25
N LEU A 931 2.13 -4.62 -3.24
CA LEU A 931 1.53 -3.75 -4.27
C LEU A 931 0.39 -2.86 -3.73
N GLU A 932 -0.37 -3.35 -2.74
CA GLU A 932 -1.41 -2.58 -2.03
C GLU A 932 -0.83 -1.29 -1.42
N HIS A 933 0.40 -1.35 -0.93
CA HIS A 933 1.12 -0.24 -0.29
C HIS A 933 2.22 0.36 -1.18
N ARG A 934 2.14 0.24 -2.51
CA ARG A 934 3.20 0.72 -3.43
C ARG A 934 3.56 2.21 -3.29
N GLY A 935 2.63 3.04 -2.81
CA GLY A 935 2.86 4.48 -2.63
C GLY A 935 3.90 4.85 -1.56
N THR A 936 4.24 3.92 -0.66
CA THR A 936 5.29 4.12 0.36
C THR A 936 6.67 3.63 -0.10
N LEU A 937 6.78 3.04 -1.30
CA LEU A 937 8.05 2.66 -1.92
C LEU A 937 8.68 3.85 -2.68
N HIS A 938 9.64 4.51 -2.04
CA HIS A 938 10.32 5.68 -2.60
C HIS A 938 11.26 5.36 -3.79
N SER A 939 11.72 4.11 -3.91
CA SER A 939 12.64 3.69 -4.98
C SER A 939 11.90 3.18 -6.23
N GLU A 940 12.10 3.87 -7.36
CA GLU A 940 11.59 3.46 -8.69
C GLU A 940 12.05 2.05 -9.08
N VAL A 941 13.31 1.71 -8.79
CA VAL A 941 13.88 0.39 -9.12
C VAL A 941 13.15 -0.71 -8.36
N LEU A 942 12.82 -0.49 -7.07
CA LEU A 942 12.05 -1.45 -6.28
C LEU A 942 10.62 -1.60 -6.81
N ARG A 943 9.94 -0.49 -7.16
CA ARG A 943 8.60 -0.54 -7.76
C ARG A 943 8.58 -1.29 -9.08
N LEU A 944 9.50 -0.99 -10.01
CA LEU A 944 9.60 -1.71 -11.28
C LEU A 944 9.91 -3.21 -11.05
N THR A 945 10.82 -3.52 -10.12
CA THR A 945 11.15 -4.91 -9.78
C THR A 945 9.94 -5.65 -9.20
N LEU A 946 9.14 -5.00 -8.36
CA LEU A 946 7.89 -5.56 -7.83
C LEU A 946 6.92 -5.90 -8.96
N TYR A 947 6.65 -4.97 -9.87
CA TYR A 947 5.75 -5.20 -11.01
C TYR A 947 6.23 -6.34 -11.91
N LEU A 948 7.51 -6.34 -12.29
CA LEU A 948 8.05 -7.38 -13.18
C LEU A 948 8.07 -8.75 -12.51
N ARG A 949 8.49 -8.86 -11.23
CA ARG A 949 8.51 -10.14 -10.51
C ARG A 949 7.11 -10.70 -10.27
N LEU A 950 6.16 -9.86 -9.85
CA LEU A 950 4.77 -10.27 -9.65
C LEU A 950 4.14 -10.70 -10.99
N GLY A 951 4.28 -9.88 -12.04
CA GLY A 951 3.73 -10.18 -13.35
C GLY A 951 4.29 -11.49 -13.94
N LEU A 952 5.60 -11.73 -13.84
CA LEU A 952 6.21 -12.99 -14.29
C LEU A 952 5.74 -14.20 -13.46
N ALA A 953 5.63 -14.05 -12.13
CA ALA A 953 5.11 -15.11 -11.27
C ALA A 953 3.66 -15.47 -11.60
N LEU A 954 2.82 -14.46 -11.87
CA LEU A 954 1.43 -14.64 -12.29
C LEU A 954 1.35 -15.37 -13.64
N LEU A 955 2.17 -14.97 -14.62
CA LEU A 955 2.27 -15.66 -15.92
C LEU A 955 2.67 -17.13 -15.77
N HIS A 956 3.65 -17.45 -14.91
CA HIS A 956 4.06 -18.83 -14.65
C HIS A 956 2.97 -19.65 -13.93
N SER A 957 2.15 -19.01 -13.10
CA SER A 957 1.03 -19.64 -12.40
C SER A 957 -0.26 -19.75 -13.23
N SER A 958 -0.21 -19.36 -14.51
CA SER A 958 -1.36 -19.32 -15.44
C SER A 958 -2.50 -18.39 -15.02
N GLN A 959 -2.23 -17.37 -14.21
CA GLN A 959 -3.20 -16.34 -13.81
C GLN A 959 -3.09 -15.13 -14.75
N PHE A 960 -3.61 -15.26 -15.97
CA PHE A 960 -3.33 -14.30 -17.03
C PHE A 960 -4.11 -12.99 -16.89
N GLU A 961 -5.33 -12.97 -16.34
CA GLU A 961 -6.09 -11.72 -16.17
C GLU A 961 -5.46 -10.79 -15.14
N THR A 962 -4.99 -11.34 -14.02
CA THR A 962 -4.30 -10.57 -12.97
C THR A 962 -2.89 -10.16 -13.40
N ALA A 963 -2.21 -10.98 -14.22
CA ALA A 963 -0.97 -10.58 -14.86
C ALA A 963 -1.18 -9.39 -15.81
N GLU A 964 -2.21 -9.43 -16.66
CA GLU A 964 -2.56 -8.33 -17.57
C GLU A 964 -2.78 -7.02 -16.78
N SER A 965 -3.59 -7.05 -15.71
CA SER A 965 -3.85 -5.85 -14.91
C SER A 965 -2.60 -5.32 -14.20
N THR A 966 -1.76 -6.20 -13.66
CA THR A 966 -0.50 -5.83 -12.99
C THR A 966 0.48 -5.15 -13.95
N PHE A 967 0.68 -5.72 -15.14
CA PHE A 967 1.57 -5.11 -16.13
C PHE A 967 0.99 -3.80 -16.70
N LEU A 968 -0.34 -3.68 -16.83
CA LEU A 968 -0.95 -2.40 -17.23
C LEU A 968 -0.78 -1.30 -16.20
N LEU A 969 -0.88 -1.63 -14.91
CA LEU A 969 -0.51 -0.70 -13.83
C LEU A 969 0.96 -0.29 -13.94
N ALA A 970 1.85 -1.24 -14.24
CA ALA A 970 3.26 -0.94 -14.47
C ALA A 970 3.47 -0.02 -15.67
N CYS A 971 2.69 -0.16 -16.75
CA CYS A 971 2.76 0.72 -17.92
C CYS A 971 2.28 2.16 -17.67
N ASP A 972 1.37 2.38 -16.71
CA ASP A 972 0.93 3.73 -16.29
C ASP A 972 2.06 4.46 -15.55
N GLU A 973 2.91 3.73 -14.81
CA GLU A 973 4.07 4.29 -14.09
C GLU A 973 5.37 4.30 -14.91
N PHE A 974 5.62 3.28 -15.74
CA PHE A 974 6.88 3.05 -16.46
C PHE A 974 6.64 2.66 -17.92
N ARG A 975 7.11 3.49 -18.87
CA ARG A 975 7.01 3.21 -20.31
C ARG A 975 8.18 2.37 -20.81
N ILE A 976 8.15 1.07 -20.51
CA ILE A 976 9.26 0.13 -20.73
C ILE A 976 8.82 -1.08 -21.57
N ALA A 977 9.72 -1.61 -22.41
CA ALA A 977 9.40 -2.69 -23.34
C ALA A 977 8.94 -3.98 -22.63
N SER A 978 9.59 -4.34 -21.51
CA SER A 978 9.27 -5.55 -20.74
C SER A 978 7.89 -5.55 -20.11
N CYS A 979 7.38 -4.39 -19.66
CA CYS A 979 6.01 -4.28 -19.15
C CYS A 979 5.00 -4.54 -20.28
N TRP A 980 5.18 -3.90 -21.44
CA TRP A 980 4.35 -4.11 -22.62
C TRP A 980 4.44 -5.53 -23.19
N LEU A 981 5.62 -6.13 -23.14
CA LEU A 981 5.81 -7.54 -23.47
C LEU A 981 5.00 -8.44 -22.52
N GLY A 982 5.01 -8.17 -21.21
CA GLY A 982 4.19 -8.88 -20.22
C GLY A 982 2.69 -8.79 -20.50
N VAL A 983 2.18 -7.59 -20.83
CA VAL A 983 0.78 -7.38 -21.29
C VAL A 983 0.51 -8.19 -22.56
N GLY A 984 1.43 -8.14 -23.53
CA GLY A 984 1.33 -8.88 -24.79
C GLY A 984 1.22 -10.38 -24.58
N ILE A 985 2.10 -10.95 -23.75
CA ILE A 985 2.09 -12.38 -23.40
C ILE A 985 0.77 -12.76 -22.74
N ALA A 986 0.32 -12.01 -21.73
CA ALA A 986 -0.96 -12.26 -21.06
C ALA A 986 -2.13 -12.22 -22.05
N CYS A 987 -2.16 -11.23 -22.95
CA CYS A 987 -3.19 -11.10 -23.97
C CYS A 987 -3.17 -12.22 -25.02
N VAL A 988 -1.99 -12.70 -25.43
CA VAL A 988 -1.86 -13.89 -26.31
C VAL A 988 -2.44 -15.12 -25.63
N ARG A 989 -2.17 -15.33 -24.34
CA ARG A 989 -2.70 -16.47 -23.57
C ARG A 989 -4.21 -16.39 -23.31
N LEU A 990 -4.75 -15.17 -23.21
CA LEU A 990 -6.18 -14.90 -23.10
C LEU A 990 -6.90 -14.82 -24.46
N GLU A 991 -6.21 -15.08 -25.58
CA GLU A 991 -6.74 -14.99 -26.94
C GLU A 991 -7.32 -13.60 -27.30
N LYS A 992 -6.84 -12.54 -26.64
CA LYS A 992 -7.22 -11.14 -26.91
C LYS A 992 -6.32 -10.55 -28.00
N TRP A 993 -6.46 -11.04 -29.23
CA TRP A 993 -5.53 -10.80 -30.34
C TRP A 993 -5.24 -9.33 -30.64
N GLU A 994 -6.26 -8.47 -30.71
CA GLU A 994 -6.07 -7.04 -31.01
C GLU A 994 -5.25 -6.33 -29.91
N ARG A 995 -5.53 -6.64 -28.64
CA ARG A 995 -4.80 -6.09 -27.49
C ARG A 995 -3.36 -6.59 -27.45
N ALA A 996 -3.16 -7.88 -27.74
CA ALA A 996 -1.83 -8.46 -27.87
C ALA A 996 -1.02 -7.77 -28.98
N GLN A 997 -1.63 -7.51 -30.14
CA GLN A 997 -0.98 -6.82 -31.25
C GLN A 997 -0.55 -5.40 -30.86
N MET A 998 -1.44 -4.63 -30.23
CA MET A 998 -1.12 -3.28 -29.76
C MET A 998 0.03 -3.28 -28.75
N ALA A 999 -0.03 -4.17 -27.76
CA ALA A 999 0.97 -4.25 -26.70
C ALA A 999 2.34 -4.69 -27.24
N LEU A 1000 2.40 -5.71 -28.10
CA LEU A 1000 3.65 -6.20 -28.68
C LEU A 1000 4.25 -5.22 -29.70
N ALA A 1001 3.42 -4.49 -30.46
CA ALA A 1001 3.89 -3.43 -31.34
C ALA A 1001 4.52 -2.28 -30.55
N GLU A 1002 3.90 -1.90 -29.43
CA GLU A 1002 4.44 -0.89 -28.53
C GLU A 1002 5.74 -1.35 -27.86
N ALA A 1003 5.82 -2.61 -27.42
CA ALA A 1003 7.05 -3.21 -26.91
C ALA A 1003 8.19 -3.15 -27.94
N ASN A 1004 7.91 -3.48 -29.20
CA ASN A 1004 8.89 -3.45 -30.29
C ASN A 1004 9.36 -2.03 -30.62
N ARG A 1005 8.46 -1.03 -30.49
CA ARG A 1005 8.79 0.37 -30.68
C ARG A 1005 9.74 0.89 -29.61
N LEU A 1006 9.59 0.41 -28.37
CA LEU A 1006 10.44 0.78 -27.24
C LEU A 1006 11.81 0.08 -27.30
N ASP A 1007 11.84 -1.22 -27.59
CA ASP A 1007 13.07 -1.99 -27.82
C ASP A 1007 12.94 -2.92 -29.03
N SER A 1008 13.49 -2.49 -30.17
CA SER A 1008 13.51 -3.26 -31.41
C SER A 1008 14.56 -4.36 -31.43
N TRP A 1009 15.46 -4.42 -30.45
CA TRP A 1009 16.50 -5.44 -30.34
C TRP A 1009 16.08 -6.59 -29.42
N ASN A 1010 14.90 -6.51 -28.79
CA ASN A 1010 14.42 -7.55 -27.91
C ASN A 1010 13.97 -8.79 -28.72
N PRO A 1011 14.67 -9.94 -28.62
CA PRO A 1011 14.34 -11.12 -29.40
C PRO A 1011 13.00 -11.75 -29.01
N ASP A 1012 12.59 -11.60 -27.74
CA ASP A 1012 11.34 -12.17 -27.25
C ASP A 1012 10.13 -11.46 -27.86
N VAL A 1013 10.19 -10.14 -28.00
CA VAL A 1013 9.12 -9.35 -28.62
C VAL A 1013 8.89 -9.81 -30.06
N TRP A 1014 9.96 -9.96 -30.86
CA TRP A 1014 9.85 -10.51 -32.21
C TRP A 1014 9.32 -11.95 -32.23
N GLY A 1015 9.74 -12.78 -31.27
CA GLY A 1015 9.23 -14.14 -31.10
C GLY A 1015 7.73 -14.17 -30.80
N TYR A 1016 7.23 -13.33 -29.90
CA TYR A 1016 5.81 -13.25 -29.58
C TYR A 1016 4.98 -12.57 -30.68
N LEU A 1017 5.54 -11.61 -31.43
CA LEU A 1017 4.90 -11.08 -32.64
C LEU A 1017 4.72 -12.16 -33.71
N ALA A 1018 5.75 -12.98 -33.94
CA ALA A 1018 5.66 -14.14 -34.83
C ALA A 1018 4.60 -15.14 -34.34
N LEU A 1019 4.59 -15.46 -33.04
CA LEU A 1019 3.60 -16.37 -32.45
C LEU A 1019 2.19 -15.83 -32.64
N LEU A 1020 1.95 -14.55 -32.32
CA LEU A 1020 0.66 -13.88 -32.50
C LEU A 1020 0.17 -13.97 -33.95
N SER A 1021 1.05 -13.68 -34.92
CA SER A 1021 0.70 -13.76 -36.34
C SER A 1021 0.36 -15.18 -36.82
N LEU A 1022 0.90 -16.22 -36.16
CA LEU A 1022 0.60 -17.61 -36.49
C LEU A 1022 -0.64 -18.16 -35.77
N THR A 1023 -0.97 -17.63 -34.60
CA THR A 1023 -2.09 -18.11 -33.77
C THR A 1023 -3.38 -17.34 -33.97
N ALA A 1024 -3.33 -16.11 -34.50
CA ALA A 1024 -4.51 -15.29 -34.69
C ALA A 1024 -5.48 -15.94 -35.70
N PRO A 1025 -6.81 -15.92 -35.46
CA PRO A 1025 -7.81 -16.64 -36.25
C PRO A 1025 -8.06 -16.06 -37.65
N ALA A 1026 -7.43 -14.94 -38.02
CA ALA A 1026 -7.44 -14.47 -39.39
C ALA A 1026 -6.62 -15.45 -40.24
N ALA A 1027 -7.27 -16.17 -41.15
CA ALA A 1027 -6.63 -17.17 -42.02
C ALA A 1027 -5.33 -16.60 -42.62
N VAL A 1028 -4.19 -17.14 -42.18
CA VAL A 1028 -2.84 -16.71 -42.59
C VAL A 1028 -2.82 -16.60 -44.11
N SER A 1029 -2.80 -15.37 -44.62
CA SER A 1029 -2.67 -15.11 -46.04
C SER A 1029 -1.20 -15.28 -46.45
N GLY A 1030 -0.93 -15.44 -47.74
CA GLY A 1030 0.46 -15.55 -48.23
C GLY A 1030 1.35 -14.32 -47.93
N ARG A 1031 0.75 -13.17 -47.56
CA ARG A 1031 1.49 -12.00 -47.03
C ARG A 1031 1.90 -12.20 -45.57
N ASP A 1032 0.99 -12.73 -44.76
CA ASP A 1032 1.23 -12.96 -43.32
C ASP A 1032 2.37 -13.97 -43.10
N GLU A 1033 2.53 -14.96 -43.99
CA GLU A 1033 3.68 -15.88 -43.95
C GLU A 1033 5.05 -15.18 -44.14
N GLN A 1034 5.12 -14.18 -45.01
CA GLN A 1034 6.37 -13.43 -45.25
C GLN A 1034 6.72 -12.58 -44.03
N ASP A 1035 5.71 -11.95 -43.42
CA ASP A 1035 5.88 -11.15 -42.21
C ASP A 1035 6.30 -12.03 -41.02
N VAL A 1036 5.72 -13.23 -40.86
CA VAL A 1036 6.14 -14.21 -39.84
C VAL A 1036 7.60 -14.61 -40.05
N GLN A 1037 7.99 -14.98 -41.28
CA GLN A 1037 9.37 -15.38 -41.56
C GLN A 1037 10.34 -14.23 -41.28
N HIS A 1038 9.95 -13.00 -41.60
CA HIS A 1038 10.71 -11.82 -41.23
C HIS A 1038 10.85 -11.70 -39.70
N PHE A 1039 9.76 -11.78 -38.93
CA PHE A 1039 9.80 -11.70 -37.46
C PHE A 1039 10.69 -12.78 -36.85
N VAL A 1040 10.58 -14.03 -37.31
CA VAL A 1040 11.44 -15.13 -36.85
C VAL A 1040 12.90 -14.89 -37.22
N SER A 1041 13.18 -14.37 -38.42
CA SER A 1041 14.55 -14.04 -38.82
C SER A 1041 15.16 -12.96 -37.94
N GLN A 1042 14.39 -11.93 -37.55
CA GLN A 1042 14.85 -10.89 -36.62
C GLN A 1042 15.03 -11.45 -35.21
N ALA A 1043 14.08 -12.25 -34.71
CA ALA A 1043 14.20 -12.90 -33.40
C ALA A 1043 15.47 -13.76 -33.31
N LEU A 1044 15.77 -14.53 -34.36
CA LEU A 1044 16.98 -15.35 -34.43
C LEU A 1044 18.26 -14.50 -34.58
N ARG A 1045 18.20 -13.39 -35.32
CA ARG A 1045 19.31 -12.42 -35.45
C ARG A 1045 19.67 -11.79 -34.11
N HIS A 1046 18.67 -11.48 -33.29
CA HIS A 1046 18.83 -10.94 -31.93
C HIS A 1046 19.03 -12.01 -30.86
N ASN A 1047 19.36 -13.24 -31.26
CA ASN A 1047 19.68 -14.35 -30.38
C ASN A 1047 18.55 -14.81 -29.43
N LEU A 1048 17.33 -15.03 -29.95
CA LEU A 1048 16.28 -15.69 -29.18
C LEU A 1048 16.78 -17.00 -28.54
N SER A 1049 16.71 -17.05 -27.21
CA SER A 1049 17.29 -18.11 -26.37
C SER A 1049 16.26 -18.81 -25.47
N LYS A 1050 15.03 -18.29 -25.35
CA LYS A 1050 13.97 -18.87 -24.51
C LYS A 1050 13.47 -20.22 -25.09
N PRO A 1051 13.73 -21.37 -24.43
CA PRO A 1051 13.42 -22.69 -24.99
C PRO A 1051 11.91 -22.94 -25.13
N ALA A 1052 11.11 -22.45 -24.18
CA ALA A 1052 9.65 -22.56 -24.19
C ALA A 1052 9.04 -21.81 -25.38
N LEU A 1053 9.45 -20.56 -25.62
CA LEU A 1053 8.96 -19.76 -26.75
C LEU A 1053 9.37 -20.36 -28.10
N LEU A 1054 10.61 -20.85 -28.22
CA LEU A 1054 11.08 -21.54 -29.44
C LEU A 1054 10.23 -22.79 -29.75
N ARG A 1055 9.87 -23.56 -28.71
CA ARG A 1055 9.01 -24.74 -28.85
C ARG A 1055 7.59 -24.36 -29.24
N GLU A 1056 7.01 -23.33 -28.62
CA GLU A 1056 5.67 -22.83 -28.99
C GLU A 1056 5.61 -22.34 -30.44
N LEU A 1057 6.61 -21.57 -30.88
CA LEU A 1057 6.73 -21.15 -32.28
C LEU A 1057 6.85 -22.35 -33.21
N SER A 1058 7.62 -23.37 -32.83
CA SER A 1058 7.74 -24.59 -33.64
C SER A 1058 6.40 -25.33 -33.78
N ASN A 1059 5.60 -25.40 -32.70
CA ASN A 1059 4.28 -26.00 -32.74
C ASN A 1059 3.32 -25.20 -33.63
N ALA A 1060 3.40 -23.87 -33.60
CA ALA A 1060 2.64 -23.01 -34.50
C ALA A 1060 3.02 -23.22 -35.97
N PHE A 1061 4.31 -23.39 -36.29
CA PHE A 1061 4.75 -23.74 -37.65
C PHE A 1061 4.34 -25.15 -38.08
N MET A 1062 4.30 -26.12 -37.15
CA MET A 1062 3.75 -27.45 -37.44
C MET A 1062 2.28 -27.38 -37.82
N ALA A 1063 1.48 -26.54 -37.15
CA ALA A 1063 0.06 -26.38 -37.46
C ALA A 1063 -0.19 -25.83 -38.88
N ILE A 1064 0.77 -25.08 -39.45
CA ILE A 1064 0.74 -24.54 -40.81
C ILE A 1064 1.56 -25.42 -41.79
N ASP A 1065 1.97 -26.62 -41.36
CA ASP A 1065 2.72 -27.61 -42.15
C ASP A 1065 4.08 -27.12 -42.68
N ARG A 1066 4.70 -26.14 -42.00
CA ARG A 1066 6.05 -25.63 -42.32
C ARG A 1066 7.11 -26.34 -41.48
N LEU A 1067 7.23 -27.65 -41.70
CA LEU A 1067 8.02 -28.56 -40.85
C LEU A 1067 9.52 -28.20 -40.77
N GLU A 1068 10.16 -27.75 -41.85
CA GLU A 1068 11.59 -27.37 -41.81
C GLU A 1068 11.88 -26.19 -40.87
N SER A 1069 10.98 -25.21 -40.82
CA SER A 1069 11.12 -24.08 -39.91
C SER A 1069 10.89 -24.50 -38.46
N ALA A 1070 9.94 -25.41 -38.22
CA ALA A 1070 9.73 -26.02 -36.91
C ALA A 1070 10.97 -26.80 -36.44
N GLU A 1071 11.59 -27.61 -37.30
CA GLU A 1071 12.80 -28.37 -37.00
C GLU A 1071 13.97 -27.46 -36.60
N ARG A 1072 14.23 -26.38 -37.37
CA ARG A 1072 15.31 -25.41 -37.07
C ARG A 1072 15.12 -24.77 -35.68
N LEU A 1073 13.89 -24.39 -35.34
CA LEU A 1073 13.57 -23.78 -34.05
C LEU A 1073 13.73 -24.78 -32.89
N LEU A 1074 13.32 -26.03 -33.08
CA LEU A 1074 13.45 -27.09 -32.07
C LEU A 1074 14.90 -27.48 -31.81
N ARG A 1075 15.74 -27.56 -32.86
CA ARG A 1075 17.18 -27.80 -32.68
C ARG A 1075 17.86 -26.66 -31.91
N ARG A 1076 17.46 -25.41 -32.17
CA ARG A 1076 17.92 -24.26 -31.38
C ARG A 1076 17.43 -24.32 -29.94
N SER A 1077 16.16 -24.68 -29.72
CA SER A 1077 15.60 -24.87 -28.37
C SER A 1077 16.39 -25.92 -27.58
N LEU A 1078 16.74 -27.05 -28.20
CA LEU A 1078 17.58 -28.09 -27.59
C LEU A 1078 19.01 -27.62 -27.31
N ALA A 1079 19.58 -26.77 -28.16
CA ALA A 1079 20.89 -26.17 -27.91
C ALA A 1079 20.88 -25.20 -26.72
N CYS A 1080 19.73 -24.57 -26.42
CA CYS A 1080 19.56 -23.70 -25.26
C CYS A 1080 19.28 -24.49 -23.97
N GLN A 1081 18.40 -25.50 -24.03
CA GLN A 1081 18.07 -26.35 -22.89
C GLN A 1081 17.70 -27.76 -23.36
N GLU A 1082 18.37 -28.76 -22.78
CA GLU A 1082 18.01 -30.15 -23.02
C GLU A 1082 16.69 -30.49 -22.31
N SER A 1083 15.68 -30.89 -23.06
CA SER A 1083 14.36 -31.26 -22.55
C SER A 1083 13.82 -32.47 -23.30
N SER A 1084 13.35 -33.47 -22.56
CA SER A 1084 12.68 -34.66 -23.11
C SER A 1084 11.48 -34.27 -23.96
N LEU A 1085 10.68 -33.30 -23.50
CA LEU A 1085 9.53 -32.77 -24.20
C LEU A 1085 9.92 -32.13 -25.55
N THR A 1086 10.99 -31.32 -25.57
CA THR A 1086 11.48 -30.72 -26.83
C THR A 1086 12.02 -31.78 -27.79
N ARG A 1087 12.71 -32.82 -27.29
CA ARG A 1087 13.20 -33.95 -28.11
C ARG A 1087 12.04 -34.75 -28.73
N LYS A 1088 10.99 -35.01 -27.94
CA LYS A 1088 9.76 -35.65 -28.42
C LYS A 1088 9.10 -34.83 -29.54
N THR A 1089 8.95 -33.52 -29.36
CA THR A 1089 8.39 -32.65 -30.42
C THR A 1089 9.26 -32.60 -31.67
N LEU A 1090 10.59 -32.64 -31.54
CA LEU A 1090 11.49 -32.70 -32.69
C LEU A 1090 11.36 -34.04 -33.43
N ALA A 1091 11.23 -35.14 -32.69
CA ALA A 1091 11.01 -36.46 -33.28
C ALA A 1091 9.67 -36.55 -34.02
N ASP A 1092 8.60 -35.93 -33.50
CA ASP A 1092 7.31 -35.79 -34.17
C ASP A 1092 7.45 -35.02 -35.50
N VAL A 1093 8.17 -33.88 -35.52
CA VAL A 1093 8.45 -33.11 -36.75
C VAL A 1093 9.24 -33.94 -37.77
N LEU A 1094 10.31 -34.60 -37.34
CA LEU A 1094 11.15 -35.42 -38.22
C LEU A 1094 10.39 -36.61 -38.79
N ALA A 1095 9.50 -37.22 -38.01
CA ALA A 1095 8.62 -38.29 -38.48
C ALA A 1095 7.65 -37.78 -39.56
N ALA A 1096 7.07 -36.58 -39.37
CA ALA A 1096 6.21 -35.93 -40.35
C ALA A 1096 6.96 -35.54 -41.65
N GLN A 1097 8.25 -35.20 -41.56
CA GLN A 1097 9.13 -34.97 -42.72
C GLN A 1097 9.57 -36.26 -43.44
N ASN A 1098 9.13 -37.44 -42.99
CA ASN A 1098 9.59 -38.76 -43.44
C ASN A 1098 11.08 -39.08 -43.15
N CYS A 1099 11.70 -38.40 -42.17
CA CYS A 1099 13.04 -38.69 -41.68
C CYS A 1099 13.02 -39.72 -40.52
N ALA A 1100 12.54 -40.94 -40.81
CA ALA A 1100 12.23 -41.94 -39.79
C ALA A 1100 13.43 -42.41 -38.94
N GLU A 1101 14.65 -42.48 -39.50
CA GLU A 1101 15.85 -42.87 -38.73
C GLU A 1101 16.25 -41.80 -37.69
N GLU A 1102 16.24 -40.53 -38.08
CA GLU A 1102 16.55 -39.40 -37.19
C GLU A 1102 15.46 -39.23 -36.13
N ALA A 1103 14.19 -39.41 -36.51
CA ALA A 1103 13.07 -39.43 -35.57
C ALA A 1103 13.22 -40.54 -34.51
N LEU A 1104 13.59 -41.75 -34.94
CA LEU A 1104 13.86 -42.88 -34.04
C LEU A 1104 14.96 -42.53 -33.03
N ARG A 1105 16.08 -41.94 -33.48
CA ARG A 1105 17.19 -41.53 -32.59
C ARG A 1105 16.75 -40.53 -31.53
N GLN A 1106 15.93 -39.55 -31.89
CA GLN A 1106 15.44 -38.55 -30.94
C GLN A 1106 14.45 -39.15 -29.94
N TYR A 1107 13.58 -40.07 -30.38
CA TYR A 1107 12.70 -40.81 -29.47
C TYR A 1107 13.44 -41.73 -28.51
N THR A 1108 14.46 -42.46 -28.97
CA THR A 1108 15.28 -43.32 -28.10
C THR A 1108 16.02 -42.50 -27.05
N HIS A 1109 16.54 -41.33 -27.41
CA HIS A 1109 17.17 -40.44 -26.43
C HIS A 1109 16.17 -39.87 -25.43
N SER A 1110 14.96 -39.52 -25.88
CA SER A 1110 13.89 -39.13 -24.95
C SER A 1110 13.53 -40.27 -23.99
N LEU A 1111 13.53 -41.51 -24.48
CA LEU A 1111 13.22 -42.71 -23.70
C LEU A 1111 14.25 -42.98 -22.60
N GLU A 1112 15.53 -42.68 -22.83
CA GLU A 1112 16.59 -42.86 -21.82
C GLU A 1112 16.43 -41.91 -20.62
N VAL A 1113 15.76 -40.77 -20.81
CA VAL A 1113 15.62 -39.70 -19.81
C VAL A 1113 14.25 -39.70 -19.12
N THR A 1114 13.21 -40.29 -19.72
CA THR A 1114 11.86 -40.32 -19.15
C THR A 1114 11.68 -41.39 -18.07
N ASP A 1115 11.35 -40.93 -16.85
CA ASP A 1115 11.01 -41.77 -15.70
C ASP A 1115 9.51 -42.08 -15.60
N ASP A 1116 8.65 -41.28 -16.24
CA ASP A 1116 7.19 -41.49 -16.22
C ASP A 1116 6.79 -42.72 -17.05
N ALA A 1117 6.03 -43.63 -16.43
CA ALA A 1117 5.68 -44.92 -17.02
C ALA A 1117 4.73 -44.78 -18.21
N GLU A 1118 3.78 -43.85 -18.16
CA GLU A 1118 2.80 -43.62 -19.22
C GLU A 1118 3.45 -42.98 -20.45
N GLU A 1119 4.23 -41.91 -20.25
CA GLU A 1119 4.99 -41.28 -21.32
C GLU A 1119 6.01 -42.24 -21.95
N ARG A 1120 6.66 -43.07 -21.13
CA ARG A 1120 7.61 -44.09 -21.61
C ARG A 1120 6.91 -45.13 -22.47
N CYS A 1121 5.73 -45.62 -22.09
CA CYS A 1121 4.94 -46.54 -22.92
C CYS A 1121 4.56 -45.90 -24.27
N ALA A 1122 4.09 -44.66 -24.25
CA ALA A 1122 3.73 -43.93 -25.48
C ALA A 1122 4.94 -43.74 -26.42
N LEU A 1123 6.13 -43.46 -25.87
CA LEU A 1123 7.36 -43.35 -26.66
C LEU A 1123 7.79 -44.69 -27.25
N LEU A 1124 7.74 -45.80 -26.49
CA LEU A 1124 8.05 -47.15 -26.99
C LEU A 1124 7.12 -47.56 -28.14
N GLU A 1125 5.83 -47.22 -28.07
CA GLU A 1125 4.86 -47.49 -29.13
C GLU A 1125 5.19 -46.69 -30.41
N LYS A 1126 5.53 -45.41 -30.28
CA LYS A 1126 5.97 -44.58 -31.42
C LYS A 1126 7.27 -45.12 -32.06
N CYS A 1127 8.23 -45.56 -31.26
CA CYS A 1127 9.46 -46.22 -31.75
C CYS A 1127 9.13 -47.51 -32.51
N ALA A 1128 8.27 -48.36 -31.95
CA ALA A 1128 7.87 -49.61 -32.60
C ALA A 1128 7.16 -49.36 -33.94
N GLN A 1129 6.32 -48.32 -34.01
CA GLN A 1129 5.65 -47.94 -35.26
C GLN A 1129 6.66 -47.48 -36.33
N LEU A 1130 7.65 -46.66 -35.96
CA LEU A 1130 8.72 -46.22 -36.88
C LEU A 1130 9.64 -47.36 -37.31
N LEU A 1131 9.94 -48.33 -36.44
CA LEU A 1131 10.73 -49.51 -36.80
C LEU A 1131 10.02 -50.39 -37.84
N ILE A 1132 8.68 -50.48 -37.76
CA ILE A 1132 7.88 -51.17 -38.78
C ILE A 1132 7.96 -50.45 -40.12
N THR A 1133 7.85 -49.12 -40.14
CA THR A 1133 7.95 -48.34 -41.39
C THR A 1133 9.36 -48.40 -42.00
N LEU A 1134 10.39 -48.55 -41.18
CA LEU A 1134 11.79 -48.76 -41.59
C LEU A 1134 12.10 -50.21 -42.02
N GLY A 1135 11.15 -51.14 -41.93
CA GLY A 1135 11.35 -52.54 -42.32
C GLY A 1135 12.12 -53.39 -41.31
N ARG A 1136 12.16 -52.98 -40.03
CA ARG A 1136 12.80 -53.69 -38.90
C ARG A 1136 11.76 -54.23 -37.91
N PRO A 1137 10.89 -55.18 -38.31
CA PRO A 1137 9.78 -55.63 -37.47
C PRO A 1137 10.23 -56.44 -36.24
N GLU A 1138 11.39 -57.09 -36.29
CA GLU A 1138 11.93 -57.88 -35.18
C GLU A 1138 12.20 -56.99 -33.96
N GLU A 1139 12.92 -55.88 -34.14
CA GLU A 1139 13.15 -54.89 -33.08
C GLU A 1139 11.85 -54.24 -32.61
N ALA A 1140 10.91 -53.98 -33.53
CA ALA A 1140 9.60 -53.45 -33.16
C ALA A 1140 8.83 -54.40 -32.22
N THR A 1141 9.02 -55.73 -32.34
CA THR A 1141 8.42 -56.67 -31.40
C THR A 1141 9.03 -56.58 -30.00
N GLU A 1142 10.33 -56.31 -29.88
CA GLU A 1142 11.00 -56.11 -28.60
C GLU A 1142 10.39 -54.91 -27.85
N TYR A 1143 10.31 -53.75 -28.51
CA TYR A 1143 9.65 -52.55 -27.95
C TYR A 1143 8.21 -52.83 -27.51
N LYS A 1144 7.43 -53.57 -28.31
CA LYS A 1144 6.05 -53.97 -27.96
C LYS A 1144 5.98 -54.95 -26.78
N THR A 1145 6.97 -55.84 -26.63
CA THR A 1145 7.04 -56.73 -25.47
C THR A 1145 7.36 -55.97 -24.19
N ILE A 1146 8.24 -54.97 -24.26
CA ILE A 1146 8.56 -54.10 -23.12
C ILE A 1146 7.31 -53.32 -22.69
N VAL A 1147 6.55 -52.75 -23.62
CA VAL A 1147 5.26 -52.08 -23.30
C VAL A 1147 4.28 -53.02 -22.59
N ARG A 1148 4.12 -54.25 -23.08
CA ARG A 1148 3.24 -55.25 -22.44
C ARG A 1148 3.71 -55.64 -21.04
N GLN A 1149 5.01 -55.69 -20.80
CA GLN A 1149 5.57 -55.97 -19.48
C GLN A 1149 5.32 -54.81 -18.51
N PHE A 1150 5.49 -53.57 -18.96
CA PHE A 1150 5.18 -52.38 -18.16
C PHE A 1150 3.69 -52.30 -17.81
N GLN A 1151 2.80 -52.47 -18.80
CA GLN A 1151 1.34 -52.48 -18.61
C GLN A 1151 0.82 -53.63 -17.73
N ALA A 1152 1.58 -54.72 -17.60
CA ALA A 1152 1.24 -55.83 -16.71
C ALA A 1152 1.78 -55.64 -15.28
N SER A 1153 2.67 -54.67 -15.06
CA SER A 1153 3.31 -54.38 -13.77
C SER A 1153 2.75 -53.16 -13.04
N SER A 1154 2.07 -52.27 -13.78
CA SER A 1154 1.19 -51.19 -13.29
C SER A 1154 -0.21 -51.74 -13.03
#